data_AF-A0A2Y9B8V0-F1
#
_entry.id   AF-A0A2Y9B8V0-F1
#
_cell.length_a   1.000
_cell.length_b   1.000
_cell.length_c   1.000
_cell.angle_alpha   90.00
_cell.angle_beta   90.00
_cell.angle_gamma   90.00
#
_symmetry.space_group_name_H-M   'P 1'
#
loop_
_entity.id
_entity.type
_entity.pdbx_description
1 polymer ?
#
loop_
_entity_poly.entity_id
_entity_poly.type
_entity_poly.pdbx_seq_one_letter_code
_entity_poly.pdbx_strand_id
1 'polypeptide(L)'
;MSDIMTPMSFGQLLDWIMTEHEKYGTVFGEHDAYKADAKFNRTIFGRPLETPVGPAAGPHTQLTQNIVAAYYTGSRFFELKTVQIMDGAELSACVSKPCIKADDECYNCEWSTELYVPQAMEEYIKAWFLLKVMAKEYDLGSMDGFQFNISVGYDLQGIQSPKIDQFLNTMKDAKDSEVFQSCRQYLLDHADRFKKVTKEDIESIQSEICNSVTISTLHGCPPQEIEKIAMYLITEKGFHTFIKCNPTLLGYEFARKTMDEMGYDYIAFGDFHFKDDLQYEDAVPMLTRLMDVCAECGLEFGVKITNTFPVDVKQNELPSEEMYMSGKSLYPLSISLAARLAEEFDGKLRISYSGGADFYNIRGIVDAGIWPVTVATTLLKPGGYQRMSQIAQILEKENDVFTGVSAKAAKILAEEAKVSSHHLKAVKPLPSRKMKQQVPLLDCFVAPCKEGCPIHQDITTYLQLVSAGEYEEAMRVITEKNPLPFITGTICAHNCMSKCTRNFYEEPVHIRAMKLEAAENGYADWLRTVTPVNVTEKGKAAVVGGGPAGMAAAYFLRRGGMEVTLFEQTDSLGGVVRHVIPEFRIAGVAIDKDAAILEAAGVEIRYNVRIESVQELKEKGYTAVVLAVGASVPGTLKLEEGETVNALEFLAQFKDTNGRLDIGKNVVVIGGGNTAMDTARAAKRTKGVENVSLVYRRTKRYMPADEEELLMAVEDGVDFKELLAPVKLSDGMLTCKVMKLGDFDASGRRGVVETEEIREVPADTVIVAVGEKVPSDFYQANGIHVNERGKALVNEETCETNQADVYIAGDALGGPATVVEGIRDGKKAAEAIIGKTLTRDFDKQADEAKVYARRGVLKETEEGTKETGRCLGCSSICENCAEVCPNRANLSIRVPGMEKHQIIHVDYMCNECGNCRSFCPYDSAPYLDKFTLFASEKDMEDSKNQGFTVLDEEKVSCKVRYLGETFTWTKGEETKLPEGLQNLIETVIREYPYLLV
;
A
#
# COMPACT_ATOMS: atom_id res chain seq x y z
N MET A 1 15.12 22.38 -1.63
CA MET A 1 16.24 21.64 -1.02
C MET A 1 17.22 21.42 -2.14
N SER A 2 18.46 21.04 -1.83
CA SER A 2 19.49 20.94 -2.86
C SER A 2 19.35 19.71 -3.76
N ASP A 3 18.46 18.74 -3.46
CA ASP A 3 18.32 17.40 -4.07
C ASP A 3 19.62 16.57 -4.17
N ILE A 4 20.71 17.10 -3.61
CA ILE A 4 22.05 16.56 -3.66
C ILE A 4 22.33 15.79 -2.38
N MET A 5 22.73 14.54 -2.55
CA MET A 5 23.20 13.71 -1.44
C MET A 5 24.65 14.02 -1.10
N THR A 6 24.93 14.18 0.19
CA THR A 6 26.28 14.33 0.74
C THR A 6 26.68 13.04 1.45
N PRO A 7 27.70 12.32 0.96
CA PRO A 7 28.19 11.11 1.61
C PRO A 7 28.76 11.38 3.00
N MET A 8 28.48 10.49 3.95
CA MET A 8 29.05 10.55 5.30
C MET A 8 30.51 10.08 5.32
N SER A 9 31.26 10.54 6.32
CA SER A 9 32.61 10.01 6.57
C SER A 9 32.55 8.57 7.09
N PHE A 10 33.64 7.81 6.89
CA PHE A 10 33.72 6.44 7.42
C PHE A 10 33.58 6.39 8.94
N GLY A 11 34.20 7.35 9.64
CA GLY A 11 34.12 7.44 11.10
C GLY A 11 32.70 7.72 11.60
N GLN A 12 31.98 8.61 10.92
CA GLN A 12 30.58 8.91 11.23
C GLN A 12 29.66 7.70 11.02
N LEU A 13 29.84 6.98 9.90
CA LEU A 13 29.09 5.75 9.62
C LEU A 13 29.34 4.68 10.69
N LEU A 14 30.61 4.46 11.07
CA LEU A 14 30.97 3.52 12.12
C LEU A 14 30.37 3.95 13.47
N ASP A 15 30.45 5.24 13.79
CA ASP A 15 29.91 5.76 15.04
C ASP A 15 28.40 5.61 15.16
N TRP A 16 27.67 5.89 14.07
CA TRP A 16 26.24 5.62 14.00
C TRP A 16 25.96 4.13 14.24
N ILE A 17 26.57 3.22 13.46
CA ILE A 17 26.34 1.78 13.58
C ILE A 17 26.57 1.31 15.02
N MET A 18 27.70 1.66 15.62
CA MET A 18 28.08 1.18 16.96
C MET A 18 27.18 1.78 18.04
N THR A 19 26.95 3.09 18.01
CA THR A 19 26.14 3.80 19.02
C THR A 19 24.68 3.32 18.97
N GLU A 20 24.11 3.20 17.77
CA GLU A 20 22.74 2.76 17.60
C GLU A 20 22.57 1.29 18.02
N HIS A 21 23.49 0.41 17.61
CA HIS A 21 23.43 -1.00 17.99
C HIS A 21 23.60 -1.19 19.51
N GLU A 22 24.50 -0.44 20.15
CA GLU A 22 24.67 -0.51 21.60
C GLU A 22 23.43 -0.02 22.36
N LYS A 23 22.80 1.06 21.87
CA LYS A 23 21.69 1.71 22.56
C LYS A 23 20.34 1.02 22.30
N TYR A 24 20.10 0.58 21.07
CA TYR A 24 18.79 0.12 20.61
C TYR A 24 18.80 -1.30 20.02
N GLY A 25 19.97 -1.88 19.78
CA GLY A 25 20.09 -3.18 19.11
C GLY A 25 19.76 -3.13 17.62
N THR A 26 19.71 -1.94 17.02
CA THR A 26 19.39 -1.71 15.61
C THR A 26 20.61 -1.22 14.85
N VAL A 27 20.63 -1.42 13.53
CA VAL A 27 21.63 -0.79 12.65
C VAL A 27 20.93 0.01 11.59
N PHE A 28 21.12 1.33 11.63
CA PHE A 28 20.38 2.27 10.82
C PHE A 28 18.88 1.98 10.92
N GLY A 29 18.25 1.98 12.09
CA GLY A 29 16.81 1.73 12.27
C GLY A 29 16.29 0.34 11.88
N GLU A 30 17.15 -0.59 11.46
CA GLU A 30 16.75 -1.96 11.15
C GLU A 30 16.77 -2.83 12.43
N HIS A 31 15.68 -3.55 12.70
CA HIS A 31 15.43 -4.33 13.90
C HIS A 31 15.79 -5.82 13.80
N ASP A 32 15.55 -6.48 12.66
CA ASP A 32 15.84 -7.91 12.51
C ASP A 32 17.20 -8.16 11.86
N ALA A 33 18.17 -8.54 12.68
CA ALA A 33 19.48 -8.99 12.22
C ALA A 33 19.40 -10.40 11.62
N TYR A 34 19.87 -10.58 10.39
CA TYR A 34 19.99 -11.89 9.76
C TYR A 34 21.38 -12.48 9.98
N LYS A 35 21.42 -13.69 10.56
CA LYS A 35 22.61 -14.49 10.72
C LYS A 35 22.66 -15.60 9.69
N ALA A 36 23.68 -15.61 8.84
CA ALA A 36 23.90 -16.67 7.87
C ALA A 36 24.41 -17.96 8.54
N ASP A 37 23.96 -19.11 8.02
CA ASP A 37 24.48 -20.43 8.37
C ASP A 37 25.38 -20.96 7.25
N ALA A 38 26.65 -21.23 7.57
CA ALA A 38 27.67 -21.64 6.63
C ALA A 38 27.33 -22.93 5.84
N LYS A 39 26.39 -23.76 6.33
CA LYS A 39 25.95 -24.97 5.62
C LYS A 39 25.16 -24.66 4.34
N PHE A 40 24.63 -23.45 4.20
CA PHE A 40 23.86 -23.00 3.03
C PHE A 40 24.69 -22.19 2.03
N ASN A 41 26.01 -22.09 2.25
CA ASN A 41 26.90 -21.35 1.39
C ASN A 41 26.88 -21.87 -0.05
N ARG A 42 26.81 -20.92 -0.97
CA ARG A 42 26.95 -21.12 -2.42
C ARG A 42 28.32 -20.59 -2.86
N THR A 43 28.68 -20.88 -4.09
CA THR A 43 29.84 -20.27 -4.76
C THR A 43 29.38 -19.57 -6.02
N ILE A 44 29.86 -18.34 -6.23
CA ILE A 44 29.69 -17.59 -7.47
C ILE A 44 30.99 -16.83 -7.75
N PHE A 45 31.44 -16.81 -9.00
CA PHE A 45 32.65 -16.07 -9.39
C PHE A 45 33.91 -16.52 -8.63
N GLY A 46 33.97 -17.81 -8.31
CA GLY A 46 35.04 -18.40 -7.50
C GLY A 46 35.05 -17.95 -6.03
N ARG A 47 34.03 -17.24 -5.55
CA ARG A 47 33.94 -16.68 -4.19
C ARG A 47 32.67 -17.18 -3.45
N PRO A 48 32.69 -17.26 -2.11
CA PRO A 48 31.54 -17.74 -1.35
C PRO A 48 30.39 -16.72 -1.32
N LEU A 49 29.17 -17.22 -1.24
CA LEU A 49 27.94 -16.43 -1.17
C LEU A 49 26.94 -17.10 -0.21
N GLU A 50 26.70 -16.48 0.93
CA GLU A 50 25.87 -17.04 2.02
C GLU A 50 24.37 -17.05 1.69
N THR A 51 23.89 -16.10 0.89
CA THR A 51 22.49 -16.08 0.40
C THR A 51 22.48 -15.61 -1.06
N PRO A 52 21.63 -16.17 -1.93
CA PRO A 52 21.62 -15.82 -3.36
C PRO A 52 20.92 -14.49 -3.66
N VAL A 53 20.67 -13.63 -2.67
CA VAL A 53 19.77 -12.49 -2.79
C VAL A 53 20.39 -11.18 -2.29
N GLY A 54 19.90 -10.06 -2.82
CA GLY A 54 20.15 -8.74 -2.26
C GLY A 54 19.57 -7.61 -3.11
N PRO A 55 20.02 -6.36 -2.93
CA PRO A 55 19.46 -5.22 -3.63
C PRO A 55 19.94 -5.14 -5.10
N ALA A 56 19.05 -4.70 -5.99
CA ALA A 56 19.36 -4.45 -7.41
C ALA A 56 20.08 -3.11 -7.61
N ALA A 57 20.66 -2.89 -8.79
CA ALA A 57 21.21 -1.58 -9.19
C ALA A 57 20.10 -0.51 -9.16
N GLY A 58 20.05 0.23 -8.06
CA GLY A 58 18.94 1.08 -7.69
C GLY A 58 19.29 1.95 -6.47
N PRO A 59 18.32 2.68 -5.91
CA PRO A 59 18.61 3.62 -4.83
C PRO A 59 19.15 2.93 -3.56
N HIS A 60 18.86 1.65 -3.37
CA HIS A 60 19.35 0.83 -2.24
C HIS A 60 20.85 0.50 -2.29
N THR A 61 21.52 0.71 -3.42
CA THR A 61 22.97 0.45 -3.56
C THR A 61 23.76 1.71 -3.89
N GLN A 62 23.24 2.89 -3.52
CA GLN A 62 23.90 4.17 -3.81
C GLN A 62 24.77 4.69 -2.65
N LEU A 63 24.27 4.61 -1.42
CA LEU A 63 24.98 5.09 -0.22
C LEU A 63 25.38 3.92 0.68
N THR A 64 26.45 4.11 1.46
CA THR A 64 27.01 3.08 2.36
C THR A 64 25.97 2.57 3.35
N GLN A 65 25.21 3.46 4.00
CA GLN A 65 24.20 3.08 4.98
C GLN A 65 23.07 2.23 4.38
N ASN A 66 22.79 2.38 3.07
CA ASN A 66 21.78 1.59 2.37
C ASN A 66 22.27 0.14 2.19
N ILE A 67 23.53 -0.01 1.76
CA ILE A 67 24.20 -1.31 1.58
C ILE A 67 24.33 -2.03 2.93
N VAL A 68 24.72 -1.30 3.99
CA VAL A 68 24.83 -1.84 5.35
C VAL A 68 23.49 -2.33 5.88
N ALA A 69 22.43 -1.53 5.75
CA ALA A 69 21.08 -1.93 6.17
C ALA A 69 20.58 -3.17 5.43
N ALA A 70 20.81 -3.25 4.12
CA ALA A 70 20.49 -4.43 3.32
C ALA A 70 21.28 -5.67 3.76
N TYR A 71 22.57 -5.54 4.11
CA TYR A 71 23.39 -6.65 4.61
C TYR A 71 22.90 -7.14 5.98
N TYR A 72 22.64 -6.20 6.90
CA TYR A 72 22.19 -6.48 8.26
C TYR A 72 20.91 -7.33 8.26
N THR A 73 20.02 -7.08 7.30
CA THR A 73 18.73 -7.75 7.15
C THR A 73 18.76 -8.98 6.23
N GLY A 74 19.93 -9.41 5.72
CA GLY A 74 20.11 -10.71 5.07
C GLY A 74 20.58 -10.70 3.61
N SER A 75 20.85 -9.53 3.02
CA SER A 75 21.41 -9.45 1.66
C SER A 75 22.87 -9.91 1.63
N ARG A 76 23.25 -10.68 0.61
CA ARG A 76 24.66 -11.08 0.36
C ARG A 76 25.11 -10.90 -1.08
N PHE A 77 24.21 -10.60 -2.02
CA PHE A 77 24.58 -10.23 -3.39
C PHE A 77 24.14 -8.79 -3.68
N PHE A 78 25.09 -7.90 -3.90
CA PHE A 78 24.82 -6.46 -4.11
C PHE A 78 25.14 -6.08 -5.55
N GLU A 79 24.10 -5.71 -6.29
CA GLU A 79 24.26 -5.11 -7.61
C GLU A 79 24.39 -3.59 -7.45
N LEU A 80 25.62 -3.11 -7.56
CA LEU A 80 25.96 -1.72 -7.28
C LEU A 80 25.38 -0.79 -8.34
N LYS A 81 25.00 0.42 -7.92
CA LYS A 81 24.36 1.38 -8.80
C LYS A 81 25.26 1.70 -10.00
N THR A 82 24.65 1.76 -11.18
CA THR A 82 25.36 1.98 -12.45
C THR A 82 26.16 3.27 -12.40
N VAL A 83 27.45 3.19 -12.76
CA VAL A 83 28.35 4.34 -12.90
C VAL A 83 28.49 4.77 -14.35
N GLN A 84 28.71 6.08 -14.53
CA GLN A 84 28.46 6.73 -15.80
C GLN A 84 29.39 7.96 -16.05
N ILE A 85 29.68 8.32 -17.31
CA ILE A 85 30.45 9.55 -17.64
C ILE A 85 29.71 10.78 -17.16
N MET A 86 28.40 10.87 -17.39
CA MET A 86 27.56 11.92 -16.79
C MET A 86 27.24 11.50 -15.35
N ASP A 87 27.66 12.30 -14.37
CA ASP A 87 27.56 11.98 -12.94
C ASP A 87 27.33 13.25 -12.09
N GLY A 88 27.05 13.06 -10.79
CA GLY A 88 26.86 14.15 -9.84
C GLY A 88 25.75 15.13 -10.26
N ALA A 89 26.04 16.43 -10.13
CA ALA A 89 25.08 17.50 -10.43
C ALA A 89 24.57 17.51 -11.88
N GLU A 90 25.38 17.06 -12.85
CA GLU A 90 24.96 16.99 -14.25
C GLU A 90 23.85 15.95 -14.43
N LEU A 91 24.04 14.75 -13.86
CA LEU A 91 23.02 13.72 -13.89
C LEU A 91 21.79 14.11 -13.07
N SER A 92 21.97 14.65 -11.85
CA SER A 92 20.84 15.05 -10.98
C SER A 92 19.91 16.02 -11.71
N ALA A 93 20.48 17.00 -12.43
CA ALA A 93 19.71 17.97 -13.22
C ALA A 93 18.89 17.34 -14.36
N CYS A 94 19.23 16.13 -14.82
CA CYS A 94 18.48 15.39 -15.83
C CYS A 94 17.38 14.48 -15.26
N VAL A 95 17.38 14.23 -13.95
CA VAL A 95 16.40 13.36 -13.29
C VAL A 95 15.22 14.19 -12.81
N SER A 96 14.06 14.01 -13.44
CA SER A 96 12.84 14.68 -12.99
C SER A 96 12.41 14.17 -11.60
N LYS A 97 12.17 15.09 -10.65
CA LYS A 97 11.79 14.77 -9.27
C LYS A 97 10.33 15.16 -8.98
N PRO A 98 9.56 14.36 -8.22
CA PRO A 98 9.95 13.06 -7.65
C PRO A 98 10.16 12.01 -8.75
N CYS A 99 11.15 11.13 -8.55
CA CYS A 99 11.55 10.14 -9.56
C CYS A 99 11.09 8.71 -9.28
N ILE A 100 10.39 8.45 -8.15
CA ILE A 100 9.91 7.12 -7.75
C ILE A 100 8.44 7.20 -7.31
N LYS A 101 7.63 6.27 -7.81
CA LYS A 101 6.26 6.01 -7.35
C LYS A 101 6.06 4.51 -7.16
N ALA A 102 6.17 4.01 -5.92
CA ALA A 102 6.14 2.57 -5.60
C ALA A 102 4.83 2.07 -4.94
N ASP A 103 3.77 2.87 -4.93
CA ASP A 103 2.51 2.55 -4.23
C ASP A 103 1.74 1.36 -4.83
N ASP A 104 1.95 1.04 -6.12
CA ASP A 104 1.35 -0.13 -6.78
C ASP A 104 2.34 -0.90 -7.70
N GLU A 105 2.33 -0.66 -9.02
CA GLU A 105 3.22 -1.30 -10.02
C GLU A 105 4.70 -1.01 -9.77
N CYS A 106 5.00 0.15 -9.19
CA CYS A 106 6.31 0.77 -9.12
C CYS A 106 6.78 1.35 -10.46
N TYR A 107 6.99 2.66 -10.46
CA TYR A 107 7.55 3.42 -11.57
C TYR A 107 8.76 4.22 -11.11
N ASN A 108 9.76 4.36 -11.98
CA ASN A 108 10.87 5.28 -11.79
C ASN A 108 11.27 5.98 -13.09
N CYS A 109 11.92 7.14 -13.00
CA CYS A 109 12.51 7.82 -14.16
C CYS A 109 14.01 8.12 -13.99
N GLU A 110 14.63 7.61 -12.92
CA GLU A 110 16.10 7.63 -12.72
C GLU A 110 16.75 6.36 -13.30
N TRP A 111 18.00 6.46 -13.78
CA TRP A 111 18.72 5.34 -14.39
C TRP A 111 20.16 5.11 -13.89
N SER A 112 20.76 5.99 -13.08
CA SER A 112 22.19 5.94 -12.71
C SER A 112 22.45 6.53 -11.31
N THR A 113 23.65 6.32 -10.77
CA THR A 113 24.07 6.94 -9.49
C THR A 113 24.10 8.45 -9.62
N GLU A 114 23.46 9.15 -8.69
CA GLU A 114 23.43 10.62 -8.64
C GLU A 114 24.67 11.20 -7.94
N LEU A 115 25.54 10.33 -7.42
CA LEU A 115 26.85 10.69 -6.91
C LEU A 115 27.85 10.88 -8.05
N TYR A 116 28.94 11.59 -7.78
CA TYR A 116 30.12 11.55 -8.65
C TYR A 116 30.73 10.14 -8.64
N VAL A 117 31.30 9.67 -9.75
CA VAL A 117 31.90 8.32 -9.83
C VAL A 117 32.93 8.06 -8.71
N PRO A 118 33.85 8.99 -8.37
CA PRO A 118 34.73 8.80 -7.21
C PRO A 118 34.00 8.68 -5.88
N GLN A 119 32.91 9.42 -5.67
CA GLN A 119 32.11 9.31 -4.44
C GLN A 119 31.39 7.95 -4.37
N ALA A 120 30.82 7.48 -5.49
CA ALA A 120 30.22 6.15 -5.54
C ALA A 120 31.26 5.06 -5.21
N MET A 121 32.47 5.17 -5.78
CA MET A 121 33.60 4.29 -5.45
C MET A 121 33.93 4.31 -3.95
N GLU A 122 34.01 5.49 -3.35
CA GLU A 122 34.26 5.65 -1.92
C GLU A 122 33.17 4.97 -1.07
N GLU A 123 31.89 5.19 -1.39
CA GLU A 123 30.78 4.55 -0.67
C GLU A 123 30.85 3.02 -0.74
N TYR A 124 31.21 2.46 -1.89
CA TYR A 124 31.36 1.01 -2.03
C TYR A 124 32.55 0.48 -1.23
N ILE A 125 33.66 1.22 -1.18
CA ILE A 125 34.83 0.83 -0.39
C ILE A 125 34.54 0.94 1.11
N LYS A 126 33.87 2.00 1.57
CA LYS A 126 33.41 2.14 2.96
C LYS A 126 32.49 0.99 3.35
N ALA A 127 31.50 0.67 2.49
CA ALA A 127 30.61 -0.47 2.71
C ALA A 127 31.40 -1.79 2.82
N TRP A 128 32.37 -2.04 1.93
CA TRP A 128 33.20 -3.25 1.96
C TRP A 128 33.85 -3.50 3.34
N PHE A 129 34.39 -2.44 3.97
CA PHE A 129 34.95 -2.53 5.31
C PHE A 129 33.87 -2.75 6.39
N LEU A 130 32.80 -1.95 6.37
CA LEU A 130 31.75 -2.03 7.40
C LEU A 130 31.04 -3.39 7.39
N LEU A 131 30.73 -3.94 6.21
CA LEU A 131 30.10 -5.26 6.11
C LEU A 131 30.97 -6.35 6.73
N LYS A 132 32.29 -6.32 6.49
CA LYS A 132 33.25 -7.28 7.06
C LYS A 132 33.37 -7.15 8.57
N VAL A 133 33.49 -5.92 9.07
CA VAL A 133 33.53 -5.64 10.52
C VAL A 133 32.25 -6.12 11.18
N MET A 134 31.08 -5.79 10.62
CA MET A 134 29.79 -6.19 11.16
C MET A 134 29.56 -7.70 11.11
N ALA A 135 29.99 -8.39 10.03
CA ALA A 135 29.90 -9.84 9.89
C ALA A 135 30.44 -10.54 11.15
N LYS A 136 31.62 -10.08 11.61
CA LYS A 136 32.30 -10.65 12.78
C LYS A 136 31.84 -10.05 14.10
N GLU A 137 31.73 -8.73 14.22
CA GLU A 137 31.35 -8.05 15.47
C GLU A 137 29.95 -8.47 15.94
N TYR A 138 29.01 -8.58 15.01
CA TYR A 138 27.62 -8.93 15.31
C TYR A 138 27.27 -10.39 15.00
N ASP A 139 28.27 -11.22 14.60
CA ASP A 139 28.07 -12.66 14.35
C ASP A 139 26.99 -12.93 13.28
N LEU A 140 27.07 -12.20 12.16
CA LEU A 140 26.11 -12.25 11.06
C LEU A 140 26.52 -13.21 9.94
N GLY A 141 27.76 -13.70 9.95
CA GLY A 141 28.31 -14.60 8.95
C GLY A 141 29.82 -14.46 8.79
N SER A 142 30.33 -14.97 7.67
CA SER A 142 31.70 -14.82 7.21
C SER A 142 31.97 -13.40 6.70
N MET A 143 33.18 -12.89 6.99
CA MET A 143 33.67 -11.63 6.42
C MET A 143 33.71 -11.69 4.87
N ASP A 144 33.84 -12.86 4.27
CA ASP A 144 33.89 -13.03 2.81
C ASP A 144 32.60 -13.61 2.22
N GLY A 145 31.53 -13.75 3.02
CA GLY A 145 30.29 -14.44 2.65
C GLY A 145 29.35 -13.67 1.69
N PHE A 146 29.79 -12.56 1.12
CA PHE A 146 28.97 -11.69 0.26
C PHE A 146 29.76 -11.22 -0.96
N GLN A 147 29.04 -10.88 -2.04
CA GLN A 147 29.62 -10.44 -3.31
C GLN A 147 29.05 -9.10 -3.77
N PHE A 148 29.92 -8.25 -4.28
CA PHE A 148 29.55 -7.08 -5.07
C PHE A 148 29.59 -7.43 -6.56
N ASN A 149 28.73 -6.77 -7.32
CA ASN A 149 28.67 -6.84 -8.77
C ASN A 149 28.45 -5.42 -9.29
N ILE A 150 29.47 -4.85 -9.93
CA ILE A 150 29.43 -3.49 -10.45
C ILE A 150 28.54 -3.41 -11.69
N SER A 151 27.85 -2.29 -11.88
CA SER A 151 27.06 -2.03 -13.09
C SER A 151 27.69 -0.87 -13.88
N VAL A 152 27.81 -1.05 -15.20
CA VAL A 152 28.28 -0.01 -16.13
C VAL A 152 27.32 0.08 -17.32
N GLY A 153 27.15 1.26 -17.89
CA GLY A 153 26.29 1.43 -19.07
C GLY A 153 26.69 2.61 -19.95
N TYR A 154 27.53 2.36 -20.95
CA TYR A 154 28.04 3.29 -21.99
C TYR A 154 28.31 2.51 -23.28
N ASP A 155 28.76 3.23 -24.32
CA ASP A 155 29.57 2.64 -25.36
C ASP A 155 30.97 2.22 -24.83
N LEU A 156 31.73 1.48 -25.64
CA LEU A 156 33.07 1.03 -25.27
C LEU A 156 34.00 2.21 -24.99
N GLN A 157 33.87 3.31 -25.75
CA GLN A 157 34.70 4.49 -25.58
C GLN A 157 34.50 5.11 -24.18
N GLY A 158 33.27 5.18 -23.70
CA GLY A 158 32.94 5.67 -22.37
C GLY A 158 33.47 4.79 -21.25
N ILE A 159 33.39 3.47 -21.43
CA ILE A 159 33.96 2.50 -20.48
C ILE A 159 35.48 2.62 -20.41
N GLN A 160 36.14 2.90 -21.54
CA GLN A 160 37.58 3.12 -21.63
C GLN A 160 38.02 4.54 -21.20
N SER A 161 37.08 5.42 -20.84
CA SER A 161 37.43 6.75 -20.36
C SER A 161 38.25 6.64 -19.08
N PRO A 162 39.22 7.56 -18.82
CA PRO A 162 40.07 7.48 -17.63
C PRO A 162 39.28 7.39 -16.32
N LYS A 163 38.13 8.08 -16.25
CA LYS A 163 37.25 8.10 -15.08
C LYS A 163 36.64 6.71 -14.79
N ILE A 164 36.06 6.07 -15.81
CA ILE A 164 35.42 4.76 -15.65
C ILE A 164 36.47 3.64 -15.55
N ASP A 165 37.55 3.73 -16.33
CA ASP A 165 38.65 2.77 -16.27
C ASP A 165 39.29 2.74 -14.88
N GLN A 166 39.54 3.91 -14.28
CA GLN A 166 40.04 4.03 -12.91
C GLN A 166 39.07 3.40 -11.91
N PHE A 167 37.77 3.69 -12.01
CA PHE A 167 36.75 3.07 -11.17
C PHE A 167 36.80 1.53 -11.26
N LEU A 168 36.81 0.97 -12.47
CA LEU A 168 36.86 -0.48 -12.69
C LEU A 168 38.12 -1.12 -12.08
N ASN A 169 39.29 -0.51 -12.32
CA ASN A 169 40.56 -1.04 -11.81
C ASN A 169 40.63 -0.96 -10.28
N THR A 170 40.21 0.16 -9.69
CA THR A 170 40.20 0.34 -8.23
C THR A 170 39.17 -0.57 -7.55
N MET A 171 37.98 -0.76 -8.13
CA MET A 171 37.01 -1.72 -7.60
C MET A 171 37.47 -3.17 -7.75
N LYS A 172 38.35 -3.47 -8.72
CA LYS A 172 38.96 -4.79 -8.84
C LYS A 172 40.05 -5.03 -7.80
N ASP A 173 40.90 -4.03 -7.53
CA ASP A 173 41.90 -4.05 -6.45
C ASP A 173 42.13 -2.63 -5.90
N ALA A 174 41.64 -2.39 -4.69
CA ALA A 174 41.60 -1.06 -4.08
C ALA A 174 42.83 -0.72 -3.24
N LYS A 175 43.87 -1.56 -3.20
CA LYS A 175 45.01 -1.45 -2.25
C LYS A 175 45.72 -0.09 -2.29
N ASP A 176 45.78 0.52 -3.46
CA ASP A 176 46.49 1.77 -3.71
C ASP A 176 45.57 3.00 -3.59
N SER A 177 44.27 2.80 -3.30
CA SER A 177 43.32 3.91 -3.13
C SER A 177 43.40 4.52 -1.72
N GLU A 178 43.34 5.84 -1.64
CA GLU A 178 43.37 6.58 -0.38
C GLU A 178 42.22 6.20 0.55
N VAL A 179 41.02 5.97 -0.02
CA VAL A 179 39.84 5.55 0.76
C VAL A 179 40.02 4.16 1.38
N PHE A 180 40.60 3.20 0.67
CA PHE A 180 40.86 1.87 1.23
C PHE A 180 41.87 1.93 2.38
N GLN A 181 42.96 2.66 2.18
CA GLN A 181 44.02 2.83 3.18
C GLN A 181 43.50 3.57 4.42
N SER A 182 42.73 4.64 4.22
CA SER A 182 42.15 5.42 5.32
C SER A 182 41.08 4.65 6.09
N CYS A 183 40.19 3.90 5.43
CA CYS A 183 39.21 3.05 6.12
C CYS A 183 39.91 1.98 6.97
N ARG A 184 40.92 1.29 6.41
CA ARG A 184 41.72 0.30 7.15
C ARG A 184 42.43 0.92 8.34
N GLN A 185 43.14 2.03 8.12
CA GLN A 185 43.88 2.71 9.19
C GLN A 185 42.94 3.19 10.29
N TYR A 186 41.79 3.76 9.93
CA TYR A 186 40.79 4.22 10.89
C TYR A 186 40.29 3.05 11.76
N LEU A 187 40.02 1.88 11.19
CA LEU A 187 39.66 0.69 11.98
C LEU A 187 40.80 0.21 12.89
N LEU A 188 42.05 0.25 12.43
CA LEU A 188 43.21 -0.14 13.25
C LEU A 188 43.44 0.80 14.44
N ASP A 189 43.23 2.10 14.23
CA ASP A 189 43.37 3.13 15.24
C ASP A 189 42.26 3.04 16.30
N HIS A 190 41.11 2.49 15.94
CA HIS A 190 39.94 2.33 16.80
C HIS A 190 39.60 0.86 17.11
N ALA A 191 40.57 -0.03 16.97
CA ALA A 191 40.35 -1.47 17.16
C ALA A 191 39.90 -1.83 18.57
N ASP A 192 40.18 -0.96 19.56
CA ASP A 192 39.76 -1.08 20.95
C ASP A 192 38.25 -0.89 21.16
N ARG A 193 37.54 -0.31 20.18
CA ARG A 193 36.07 -0.18 20.22
C ARG A 193 35.35 -1.52 19.98
N PHE A 194 35.98 -2.48 19.33
CA PHE A 194 35.36 -3.75 18.94
C PHE A 194 35.49 -4.83 20.02
N LYS A 195 34.45 -5.67 20.15
CA LYS A 195 34.45 -6.80 21.11
C LYS A 195 34.96 -8.10 20.48
N LYS A 196 34.78 -8.29 19.17
CA LYS A 196 35.14 -9.54 18.47
C LYS A 196 36.09 -9.36 17.30
N VAL A 197 36.11 -8.17 16.68
CA VAL A 197 37.03 -7.88 15.57
C VAL A 197 38.43 -7.59 16.12
N THR A 198 39.44 -8.28 15.60
CA THR A 198 40.84 -8.09 15.97
C THR A 198 41.60 -7.26 14.93
N LYS A 199 42.80 -6.78 15.28
CA LYS A 199 43.68 -6.11 14.31
C LYS A 199 44.08 -7.02 13.14
N GLU A 200 44.29 -8.31 13.41
CA GLU A 200 44.58 -9.31 12.37
C GLU A 200 43.40 -9.47 11.41
N ASP A 201 42.16 -9.45 11.92
CA ASP A 201 40.97 -9.46 11.08
C ASP A 201 40.92 -8.23 10.16
N ILE A 202 41.21 -7.04 10.69
CA ILE A 202 41.22 -5.79 9.91
C ILE A 202 42.32 -5.81 8.83
N GLU A 203 43.51 -6.29 9.17
CA GLU A 203 44.63 -6.45 8.23
C GLU A 203 44.32 -7.49 7.14
N SER A 204 43.54 -8.53 7.46
CA SER A 204 43.12 -9.57 6.53
C SER A 204 42.06 -9.13 5.52
N ILE A 205 41.42 -7.97 5.71
CA ILE A 205 40.42 -7.45 4.78
C ILE A 205 41.04 -7.27 3.40
N GLN A 206 40.62 -8.10 2.45
CA GLN A 206 41.15 -8.11 1.09
C GLN A 206 40.86 -6.80 0.35
N SER A 207 41.81 -6.37 -0.47
CA SER A 207 41.65 -5.23 -1.38
C SER A 207 40.92 -5.57 -2.67
N GLU A 208 40.74 -6.85 -2.97
CA GLU A 208 40.05 -7.33 -4.18
C GLU A 208 38.52 -7.27 -4.03
N ILE A 209 37.94 -6.08 -4.14
CA ILE A 209 36.54 -5.84 -3.79
C ILE A 209 35.56 -6.55 -4.73
N CYS A 210 35.73 -6.41 -6.05
CA CYS A 210 34.77 -6.90 -7.03
C CYS A 210 35.45 -7.53 -8.25
N ASN A 211 35.05 -8.75 -8.60
CA ASN A 211 35.53 -9.47 -9.79
C ASN A 211 34.43 -9.74 -10.83
N SER A 212 33.25 -9.14 -10.68
CA SER A 212 32.12 -9.28 -11.61
C SER A 212 31.53 -7.95 -12.05
N VAL A 213 30.94 -7.93 -13.25
CA VAL A 213 30.31 -6.74 -13.85
C VAL A 213 29.02 -7.11 -14.58
N THR A 214 28.02 -6.24 -14.47
CA THR A 214 26.80 -6.27 -15.28
C THR A 214 26.79 -5.11 -16.27
N ILE A 215 26.63 -5.45 -17.54
CA ILE A 215 26.48 -4.48 -18.62
C ILE A 215 25.02 -4.07 -18.68
N SER A 216 24.74 -2.84 -18.27
CA SER A 216 23.45 -2.19 -18.46
C SER A 216 23.35 -1.69 -19.90
N THR A 217 22.67 -2.45 -20.74
CA THR A 217 22.42 -2.07 -22.15
C THR A 217 21.48 -0.86 -22.19
N LEU A 218 21.96 0.25 -22.74
CA LEU A 218 21.11 1.40 -23.04
C LEU A 218 20.08 1.01 -24.10
N HIS A 219 18.87 1.56 -24.02
CA HIS A 219 17.88 1.40 -25.09
C HIS A 219 18.47 1.89 -26.42
N GLY A 220 18.31 1.09 -27.47
CA GLY A 220 18.91 1.36 -28.78
C GLY A 220 20.42 1.05 -28.91
N CYS A 221 21.06 0.44 -27.90
CA CYS A 221 22.47 0.09 -28.00
C CYS A 221 22.68 -1.05 -29.03
N PRO A 222 23.49 -0.85 -30.09
CA PRO A 222 23.69 -1.85 -31.12
C PRO A 222 24.27 -3.16 -30.55
N PRO A 223 23.82 -4.35 -31.02
CA PRO A 223 24.32 -5.64 -30.53
C PRO A 223 25.85 -5.78 -30.62
N GLN A 224 26.45 -5.24 -31.68
CA GLN A 224 27.90 -5.29 -31.86
C GLN A 224 28.65 -4.42 -30.84
N GLU A 225 28.02 -3.36 -30.33
CA GLU A 225 28.62 -2.52 -29.29
C GLU A 225 28.57 -3.22 -27.94
N ILE A 226 27.43 -3.86 -27.61
CA ILE A 226 27.28 -4.71 -26.42
C ILE A 226 28.36 -5.80 -26.41
N GLU A 227 28.55 -6.49 -27.54
CA GLU A 227 29.55 -7.56 -27.67
C GLU A 227 30.98 -7.04 -27.51
N LYS A 228 31.33 -5.88 -28.09
CA LYS A 228 32.66 -5.27 -27.90
C LYS A 228 32.94 -4.93 -26.44
N ILE A 229 31.96 -4.38 -25.74
CA ILE A 229 32.08 -4.05 -24.32
C ILE A 229 32.31 -5.32 -23.51
N ALA A 230 31.47 -6.35 -23.72
CA ALA A 230 31.61 -7.63 -23.06
C ALA A 230 32.99 -8.24 -23.33
N MET A 231 33.43 -8.25 -24.59
CA MET A 231 34.74 -8.77 -24.98
C MET A 231 35.87 -8.06 -24.22
N TYR A 232 35.86 -6.71 -24.19
CA TYR A 232 36.84 -5.93 -23.45
C TYR A 232 36.85 -6.24 -21.95
N LEU A 233 35.67 -6.32 -21.32
CA LEU A 233 35.55 -6.62 -19.89
C LEU A 233 36.04 -8.04 -19.56
N ILE A 234 35.84 -8.99 -20.47
CA ILE A 234 36.25 -10.39 -20.31
C ILE A 234 37.74 -10.55 -20.58
N THR A 235 38.23 -10.14 -21.75
CA THR A 235 39.60 -10.47 -22.21
C THR A 235 40.66 -9.52 -21.69
N GLU A 236 40.37 -8.21 -21.64
CA GLU A 236 41.34 -7.20 -21.21
C GLU A 236 41.25 -6.94 -19.71
N LYS A 237 40.04 -6.89 -19.17
CA LYS A 237 39.82 -6.61 -17.74
C LYS A 237 39.68 -7.85 -16.88
N GLY A 238 39.34 -9.00 -17.42
CA GLY A 238 39.22 -10.25 -16.67
C GLY A 238 38.10 -10.21 -15.62
N PHE A 239 36.90 -9.76 -16.01
CA PHE A 239 35.70 -9.77 -15.17
C PHE A 239 34.76 -10.92 -15.54
N HIS A 240 34.16 -11.53 -14.53
CA HIS A 240 32.92 -12.28 -14.71
C HIS A 240 31.83 -11.33 -15.21
N THR A 241 31.05 -11.73 -16.21
CA THR A 241 30.20 -10.77 -16.93
C THR A 241 28.75 -11.25 -17.04
N PHE A 242 27.82 -10.37 -16.67
CA PHE A 242 26.40 -10.47 -17.00
C PHE A 242 26.01 -9.44 -18.05
N ILE A 243 25.16 -9.81 -19.01
CA ILE A 243 24.51 -8.87 -19.92
C ILE A 243 23.05 -8.68 -19.52
N LYS A 244 22.62 -7.43 -19.33
CA LYS A 244 21.22 -7.11 -19.06
C LYS A 244 20.36 -7.41 -20.29
N CYS A 245 19.26 -8.13 -20.09
CA CYS A 245 18.26 -8.45 -21.11
C CYS A 245 16.89 -7.95 -20.68
N ASN A 246 16.25 -7.17 -21.56
CA ASN A 246 14.92 -6.60 -21.35
C ASN A 246 13.82 -7.49 -21.96
N PRO A 247 12.60 -7.49 -21.40
CA PRO A 247 11.44 -8.21 -21.94
C PRO A 247 11.02 -7.80 -23.35
N THR A 248 11.60 -6.73 -23.91
CA THR A 248 11.45 -6.37 -25.33
C THR A 248 11.83 -7.52 -26.26
N LEU A 249 12.71 -8.43 -25.84
CA LEU A 249 13.03 -9.70 -26.52
C LEU A 249 11.84 -10.65 -26.72
N LEU A 250 10.73 -10.48 -25.99
CA LEU A 250 9.50 -11.28 -26.17
C LEU A 250 8.64 -10.80 -27.35
N GLY A 251 8.87 -9.57 -27.82
CA GLY A 251 8.06 -8.94 -28.86
C GLY A 251 6.82 -8.22 -28.32
N TYR A 252 6.40 -7.17 -29.05
CA TYR A 252 5.32 -6.26 -28.64
C TYR A 252 3.99 -7.00 -28.42
N GLU A 253 3.59 -7.86 -29.36
CA GLU A 253 2.32 -8.59 -29.31
C GLU A 253 2.20 -9.46 -28.06
N PHE A 254 3.28 -10.15 -27.67
CA PHE A 254 3.30 -10.97 -26.46
C PHE A 254 3.13 -10.10 -25.21
N ALA A 255 3.90 -9.00 -25.12
CA ALA A 255 3.87 -8.11 -23.97
C ALA A 255 2.50 -7.43 -23.83
N ARG A 256 1.95 -6.87 -24.90
CA ARG A 256 0.65 -6.20 -24.90
C ARG A 256 -0.48 -7.16 -24.52
N LYS A 257 -0.54 -8.33 -25.16
CA LYS A 257 -1.53 -9.36 -24.85
C LYS A 257 -1.48 -9.77 -23.38
N THR A 258 -0.29 -10.06 -22.86
CA THR A 258 -0.11 -10.50 -21.47
C THR A 258 -0.56 -9.43 -20.49
N MET A 259 -0.17 -8.16 -20.72
CA MET A 259 -0.60 -7.05 -19.86
C MET A 259 -2.13 -6.83 -19.90
N ASP A 260 -2.76 -6.95 -21.07
CA ASP A 260 -4.22 -6.80 -21.21
C ASP A 260 -4.98 -7.91 -20.48
N GLU A 261 -4.58 -9.17 -20.68
CA GLU A 261 -5.21 -10.35 -20.05
C GLU A 261 -5.11 -10.31 -18.51
N MET A 262 -4.05 -9.67 -17.98
CA MET A 262 -3.81 -9.53 -16.54
C MET A 262 -4.41 -8.26 -15.91
N GLY A 263 -5.12 -7.44 -16.70
CA GLY A 263 -5.79 -6.22 -16.23
C GLY A 263 -4.92 -4.95 -16.19
N TYR A 264 -3.74 -4.99 -16.82
CA TYR A 264 -2.83 -3.85 -17.01
C TYR A 264 -3.05 -3.14 -18.37
N ASP A 265 -4.28 -3.16 -18.88
CA ASP A 265 -4.71 -2.53 -20.14
C ASP A 265 -4.47 -1.02 -20.21
N TYR A 266 -4.28 -0.37 -19.06
CA TYR A 266 -4.04 1.07 -18.95
C TYR A 266 -2.57 1.45 -19.05
N ILE A 267 -1.64 0.50 -18.93
CA ILE A 267 -0.20 0.77 -19.03
C ILE A 267 0.13 0.99 -20.51
N ALA A 268 0.56 2.20 -20.85
CA ALA A 268 0.82 2.60 -22.21
C ALA A 268 2.28 2.31 -22.61
N PHE A 269 2.47 1.61 -23.72
CA PHE A 269 3.77 1.46 -24.38
C PHE A 269 3.57 1.13 -25.87
N GLY A 270 4.45 1.64 -26.72
CA GLY A 270 4.48 1.35 -28.16
C GLY A 270 5.44 0.22 -28.55
N ASP A 271 5.60 0.01 -29.86
CA ASP A 271 6.52 -1.00 -30.41
C ASP A 271 7.94 -0.47 -30.67
N PHE A 272 8.21 0.80 -30.36
CA PHE A 272 9.50 1.47 -30.60
C PHE A 272 10.67 0.73 -29.93
N HIS A 273 10.63 0.59 -28.60
CA HIS A 273 11.68 -0.11 -27.84
C HIS A 273 11.85 -1.58 -28.27
N PHE A 274 10.78 -2.22 -28.74
CA PHE A 274 10.84 -3.60 -29.23
C PHE A 274 11.61 -3.72 -30.55
N LYS A 275 11.68 -2.65 -31.34
CA LYS A 275 12.40 -2.61 -32.62
C LYS A 275 13.82 -2.07 -32.47
N ASP A 276 14.05 -1.20 -31.50
CA ASP A 276 15.31 -0.49 -31.30
C ASP A 276 16.27 -1.24 -30.35
N ASP A 277 15.75 -1.96 -29.35
CA ASP A 277 16.56 -2.76 -28.43
C ASP A 277 17.22 -3.96 -29.12
N LEU A 278 18.11 -4.64 -28.39
CA LEU A 278 18.68 -5.93 -28.77
C LEU A 278 17.58 -6.91 -29.23
N GLN A 279 17.69 -7.40 -30.46
CA GLN A 279 16.77 -8.37 -31.04
C GLN A 279 17.15 -9.79 -30.68
N TYR A 280 16.16 -10.68 -30.57
CA TYR A 280 16.39 -12.08 -30.16
C TYR A 280 17.31 -12.83 -31.13
N GLU A 281 17.18 -12.57 -32.44
CA GLU A 281 18.01 -13.17 -33.49
C GLU A 281 19.49 -12.75 -33.43
N ASP A 282 19.78 -11.56 -32.90
CA ASP A 282 21.15 -11.08 -32.67
C ASP A 282 21.69 -11.54 -31.30
N ALA A 283 20.81 -11.60 -30.30
CA ALA A 283 21.16 -11.97 -28.93
C ALA A 283 21.72 -13.40 -28.86
N VAL A 284 21.05 -14.38 -29.46
CA VAL A 284 21.43 -15.79 -29.31
C VAL A 284 22.86 -16.07 -29.82
N PRO A 285 23.25 -15.66 -31.05
CA PRO A 285 24.61 -15.85 -31.52
C PRO A 285 25.66 -15.09 -30.68
N MET A 286 25.36 -13.87 -30.25
CA MET A 286 26.25 -13.06 -29.42
C MET A 286 26.51 -13.73 -28.06
N LEU A 287 25.44 -14.11 -27.35
CA LEU A 287 25.55 -14.76 -26.05
C LEU A 287 26.30 -16.09 -26.14
N THR A 288 26.10 -16.87 -27.20
CA THR A 288 26.83 -18.12 -27.44
C THR A 288 28.34 -17.87 -27.53
N ARG A 289 28.77 -16.88 -28.35
CA ARG A 289 30.19 -16.54 -28.48
C ARG A 289 30.81 -16.06 -27.16
N LEU A 290 30.08 -15.24 -26.40
CA LEU A 290 30.56 -14.73 -25.12
C LEU A 290 30.67 -15.83 -24.05
N MET A 291 29.76 -16.81 -24.05
CA MET A 291 29.87 -18.00 -23.21
C MET A 291 31.17 -18.77 -23.50
N ASP A 292 31.48 -18.99 -24.78
CA ASP A 292 32.68 -19.72 -25.20
C ASP A 292 33.96 -18.96 -24.79
N VAL A 293 34.03 -17.65 -25.03
CA VAL A 293 35.20 -16.83 -24.65
C VAL A 293 35.39 -16.77 -23.14
N CYS A 294 34.31 -16.62 -22.35
CA CYS A 294 34.41 -16.68 -20.90
C CYS A 294 34.95 -18.03 -20.43
N ALA A 295 34.50 -19.14 -21.03
CA ALA A 295 35.02 -20.47 -20.72
C ALA A 295 36.52 -20.60 -21.04
N GLU A 296 36.99 -20.06 -22.17
CA GLU A 296 38.42 -20.01 -22.54
C GLU A 296 39.25 -19.19 -21.53
N CYS A 297 38.69 -18.10 -21.00
CA CYS A 297 39.33 -17.25 -19.99
C CYS A 297 39.21 -17.78 -18.55
N GLY A 298 38.48 -18.89 -18.32
CA GLY A 298 38.22 -19.39 -16.96
C GLY A 298 37.27 -18.50 -16.14
N LEU A 299 36.40 -17.75 -16.82
CA LEU A 299 35.43 -16.83 -16.23
C LEU A 299 34.00 -17.36 -16.42
N GLU A 300 33.14 -17.06 -15.47
CA GLU A 300 31.68 -17.24 -15.59
C GLU A 300 31.00 -16.11 -16.40
N PHE A 301 30.02 -16.50 -17.21
CA PHE A 301 29.16 -15.62 -18.01
C PHE A 301 27.68 -15.89 -17.73
N GLY A 302 26.83 -14.88 -17.93
CA GLY A 302 25.39 -15.08 -18.00
C GLY A 302 24.62 -13.86 -18.48
N VAL A 303 23.32 -13.87 -18.23
CA VAL A 303 22.44 -12.73 -18.46
C VAL A 303 21.76 -12.26 -17.17
N LYS A 304 21.39 -10.99 -17.13
CA LYS A 304 20.57 -10.38 -16.09
C LYS A 304 19.18 -10.06 -16.65
N ILE A 305 18.14 -10.73 -16.17
CA ILE A 305 16.77 -10.34 -16.49
C ILE A 305 16.44 -9.05 -15.75
N THR A 306 16.10 -8.01 -16.51
CA THR A 306 15.94 -6.63 -16.05
C THR A 306 15.01 -6.48 -14.84
N ASN A 307 15.25 -5.39 -14.10
CA ASN A 307 14.40 -4.85 -13.06
C ASN A 307 13.37 -3.82 -13.58
N THR A 308 13.45 -3.40 -14.83
CA THR A 308 12.63 -2.32 -15.40
C THR A 308 12.14 -2.58 -16.83
N PHE A 309 10.99 -2.01 -17.19
CA PHE A 309 10.41 -2.04 -18.55
C PHE A 309 9.88 -0.66 -18.94
N PRO A 310 10.27 -0.09 -20.10
CA PRO A 310 9.91 1.27 -20.49
C PRO A 310 8.42 1.40 -20.83
N VAL A 311 7.78 2.46 -20.34
CA VAL A 311 6.35 2.78 -20.54
C VAL A 311 6.14 4.30 -20.63
N ASP A 312 5.08 4.73 -21.28
CA ASP A 312 4.72 6.14 -21.39
C ASP A 312 4.04 6.65 -20.11
N VAL A 313 4.29 7.92 -19.77
CA VAL A 313 3.52 8.63 -18.74
C VAL A 313 2.21 9.13 -19.36
N LYS A 314 1.07 8.58 -18.92
CA LYS A 314 -0.27 8.96 -19.41
C LYS A 314 -1.24 9.39 -18.30
N GLN A 315 -0.87 9.18 -17.03
CA GLN A 315 -1.72 9.47 -15.87
C GLN A 315 -1.05 10.43 -14.87
N ASN A 316 -0.05 11.20 -15.32
CA ASN A 316 0.76 12.10 -14.49
C ASN A 316 1.41 11.36 -13.31
N GLU A 317 1.87 10.13 -13.55
CA GLU A 317 2.48 9.27 -12.55
C GLU A 317 3.78 9.86 -12.00
N LEU A 318 4.61 10.37 -12.90
CA LEU A 318 5.89 11.01 -12.65
C LEU A 318 6.02 12.25 -13.57
N PRO A 319 6.87 13.24 -13.24
CA PRO A 319 7.04 14.46 -14.03
C PRO A 319 7.96 14.25 -15.24
N SER A 320 7.68 13.22 -16.05
CA SER A 320 8.43 12.85 -17.25
C SER A 320 7.49 12.46 -18.40
N GLU A 321 8.02 12.28 -19.62
CA GLU A 321 7.25 11.76 -20.76
C GLU A 321 7.25 10.23 -20.81
N GLU A 322 8.36 9.62 -20.39
CA GLU A 322 8.58 8.18 -20.26
C GLU A 322 8.99 7.83 -18.83
N MET A 323 8.67 6.62 -18.39
CA MET A 323 9.08 6.05 -17.11
C MET A 323 9.33 4.55 -17.25
N TYR A 324 9.89 3.95 -16.21
CA TYR A 324 10.22 2.54 -16.14
C TYR A 324 9.31 1.82 -15.14
N MET A 325 8.50 0.90 -15.64
CA MET A 325 7.68 -0.02 -14.85
C MET A 325 8.54 -1.11 -14.20
N SER A 326 8.26 -1.45 -12.94
CA SER A 326 8.92 -2.54 -12.21
C SER A 326 7.89 -3.41 -11.47
N GLY A 327 8.28 -4.02 -10.36
CA GLY A 327 7.37 -4.68 -9.43
C GLY A 327 6.56 -5.84 -10.00
N LYS A 328 5.38 -6.08 -9.42
CA LYS A 328 4.52 -7.24 -9.71
C LYS A 328 4.05 -7.29 -11.17
N SER A 329 3.87 -6.15 -11.82
CA SER A 329 3.42 -6.07 -13.22
C SER A 329 4.53 -6.48 -14.20
N LEU A 330 5.80 -6.35 -13.81
CA LEU A 330 6.93 -6.78 -14.62
C LEU A 330 7.18 -8.30 -14.54
N TYR A 331 6.85 -8.94 -13.42
CA TYR A 331 7.08 -10.37 -13.18
C TYR A 331 6.69 -11.30 -14.35
N PRO A 332 5.44 -11.27 -14.88
CA PRO A 332 5.01 -12.18 -15.94
C PRO A 332 5.84 -12.07 -17.22
N LEU A 333 6.32 -10.86 -17.56
CA LEU A 333 7.18 -10.64 -18.72
C LEU A 333 8.60 -11.13 -18.45
N SER A 334 9.17 -10.77 -17.29
CA SER A 334 10.54 -11.13 -16.94
C SER A 334 10.74 -12.64 -16.77
N ILE A 335 9.80 -13.34 -16.12
CA ILE A 335 9.91 -14.79 -15.95
C ILE A 335 9.66 -15.54 -17.27
N SER A 336 8.81 -15.01 -18.16
CA SER A 336 8.61 -15.55 -19.51
C SER A 336 9.88 -15.43 -20.36
N LEU A 337 10.61 -14.31 -20.25
CA LEU A 337 11.89 -14.15 -20.92
C LEU A 337 12.94 -15.14 -20.36
N ALA A 338 13.00 -15.30 -19.03
CA ALA A 338 13.90 -16.26 -18.41
C ALA A 338 13.61 -17.70 -18.89
N ALA A 339 12.33 -18.09 -18.98
CA ALA A 339 11.92 -19.39 -19.49
C ALA A 339 12.35 -19.61 -20.95
N ARG A 340 12.15 -18.59 -21.81
CA ARG A 340 12.54 -18.65 -23.22
C ARG A 340 14.06 -18.80 -23.40
N LEU A 341 14.86 -18.03 -22.65
CA LEU A 341 16.33 -18.14 -22.70
C LEU A 341 16.82 -19.47 -22.12
N ALA A 342 16.20 -19.96 -21.04
CA ALA A 342 16.53 -21.27 -20.50
C ALA A 342 16.25 -22.40 -21.51
N GLU A 343 15.18 -22.31 -22.29
CA GLU A 343 14.86 -23.27 -23.36
C GLU A 343 15.87 -23.19 -24.51
N GLU A 344 16.20 -21.98 -24.98
CA GLU A 344 17.14 -21.74 -26.08
C GLU A 344 18.54 -22.30 -25.81
N PHE A 345 19.03 -22.13 -24.58
CA PHE A 345 20.39 -22.52 -24.20
C PHE A 345 20.46 -23.88 -23.48
N ASP A 346 19.38 -24.68 -23.50
CA ASP A 346 19.30 -25.98 -22.84
C ASP A 346 19.71 -25.90 -21.34
N GLY A 347 19.29 -24.81 -20.69
CA GLY A 347 19.60 -24.48 -19.30
C GLY A 347 21.04 -24.08 -19.00
N LYS A 348 21.96 -24.06 -19.96
CA LYS A 348 23.39 -23.78 -19.72
C LYS A 348 23.70 -22.32 -19.44
N LEU A 349 22.90 -21.41 -19.97
CA LEU A 349 23.07 -19.98 -19.75
C LEU A 349 22.69 -19.63 -18.30
N ARG A 350 23.64 -19.10 -17.53
CA ARG A 350 23.36 -18.60 -16.17
C ARG A 350 22.45 -17.38 -16.25
N ILE A 351 21.44 -17.34 -15.39
CA ILE A 351 20.50 -16.23 -15.31
C ILE A 351 20.54 -15.62 -13.90
N SER A 352 20.92 -14.34 -13.82
CA SER A 352 20.63 -13.45 -12.71
C SER A 352 19.27 -12.79 -12.95
N TYR A 353 18.49 -12.54 -11.89
CA TYR A 353 17.10 -12.11 -12.02
C TYR A 353 16.78 -10.89 -11.17
N SER A 354 15.82 -10.07 -11.60
CA SER A 354 15.27 -9.00 -10.75
C SER A 354 13.78 -8.72 -10.97
N GLY A 355 13.28 -8.78 -12.21
CA GLY A 355 11.94 -8.32 -12.57
C GLY A 355 10.81 -8.93 -11.74
N GLY A 356 10.29 -8.16 -10.78
CA GLY A 356 9.12 -8.50 -9.97
C GLY A 356 9.31 -9.61 -8.94
N ALA A 357 10.57 -9.93 -8.56
CA ALA A 357 10.83 -10.92 -7.52
C ALA A 357 10.42 -10.41 -6.12
N ASP A 358 9.72 -11.25 -5.36
CA ASP A 358 9.33 -11.00 -3.97
C ASP A 358 9.22 -12.31 -3.16
N PHE A 359 8.78 -12.22 -1.90
CA PHE A 359 8.64 -13.37 -1.00
C PHE A 359 7.80 -14.52 -1.60
N TYR A 360 6.72 -14.22 -2.33
CA TYR A 360 5.77 -15.23 -2.79
C TYR A 360 6.28 -16.03 -3.99
N ASN A 361 7.23 -15.49 -4.76
CA ASN A 361 7.71 -16.12 -5.98
C ASN A 361 9.21 -16.48 -5.98
N ILE A 362 10.01 -15.87 -5.10
CA ILE A 362 11.48 -15.98 -5.17
C ILE A 362 12.00 -17.39 -4.91
N ARG A 363 11.32 -18.17 -4.06
CA ARG A 363 11.67 -19.58 -3.85
C ARG A 363 11.59 -20.36 -5.16
N GLY A 364 10.51 -20.18 -5.92
CA GLY A 364 10.31 -20.81 -7.22
C GLY A 364 11.39 -20.39 -8.23
N ILE A 365 11.75 -19.11 -8.26
CA ILE A 365 12.82 -18.59 -9.13
C ILE A 365 14.15 -19.27 -8.81
N VAL A 366 14.57 -19.29 -7.54
CA VAL A 366 15.85 -19.88 -7.13
C VAL A 366 15.86 -21.40 -7.32
N ASP A 367 14.78 -22.10 -7.01
CA ASP A 367 14.66 -23.55 -7.24
C ASP A 367 14.64 -23.92 -8.73
N ALA A 368 14.27 -22.99 -9.62
CA ALA A 368 14.44 -23.16 -11.07
C ALA A 368 15.90 -23.01 -11.54
N GLY A 369 16.85 -22.78 -10.63
CA GLY A 369 18.27 -22.55 -10.95
C GLY A 369 18.60 -21.12 -11.35
N ILE A 370 17.64 -20.19 -11.21
CA ILE A 370 17.81 -18.77 -11.55
C ILE A 370 18.33 -18.03 -10.32
N TRP A 371 19.63 -17.78 -10.27
CA TRP A 371 20.26 -16.97 -9.23
C TRP A 371 21.66 -16.48 -9.68
N PRO A 372 22.12 -15.33 -9.16
CA PRO A 372 21.58 -14.55 -8.03
C PRO A 372 20.30 -13.78 -8.38
N VAL A 373 19.52 -13.45 -7.36
CA VAL A 373 18.28 -12.67 -7.49
C VAL A 373 18.46 -11.33 -6.80
N THR A 374 18.14 -10.22 -7.45
CA THR A 374 18.18 -8.90 -6.82
C THR A 374 16.84 -8.20 -6.84
N VAL A 375 16.54 -7.40 -5.83
CA VAL A 375 15.23 -6.75 -5.66
C VAL A 375 15.37 -5.25 -5.43
N ALA A 376 14.41 -4.47 -5.92
CA ALA A 376 14.31 -3.03 -5.63
C ALA A 376 12.90 -2.67 -5.14
N THR A 377 11.87 -3.00 -5.91
CA THR A 377 10.49 -2.62 -5.58
C THR A 377 10.02 -3.10 -4.22
N THR A 378 10.38 -4.32 -3.80
CA THR A 378 9.97 -4.82 -2.48
C THR A 378 10.58 -4.01 -1.34
N LEU A 379 11.82 -3.51 -1.52
CA LEU A 379 12.54 -2.67 -0.56
C LEU A 379 12.06 -1.21 -0.56
N LEU A 380 11.41 -0.77 -1.64
CA LEU A 380 10.76 0.54 -1.73
C LEU A 380 9.35 0.55 -1.10
N LYS A 381 8.83 -0.58 -0.64
CA LYS A 381 7.51 -0.69 0.00
C LYS A 381 7.64 -0.76 1.54
N PRO A 382 6.58 -0.44 2.30
CA PRO A 382 6.62 -0.46 3.77
C PRO A 382 7.17 -1.78 4.32
N GLY A 383 7.94 -1.71 5.39
CA GLY A 383 8.83 -2.77 5.87
C GLY A 383 10.24 -2.72 5.29
N GLY A 384 10.47 -2.09 4.13
CA GLY A 384 11.80 -1.77 3.63
C GLY A 384 12.76 -2.96 3.60
N TYR A 385 13.93 -2.79 4.20
CA TYR A 385 14.99 -3.81 4.29
C TYR A 385 14.60 -5.02 5.15
N GLN A 386 13.73 -4.88 6.16
CA GLN A 386 13.27 -5.99 7.02
C GLN A 386 12.69 -7.17 6.22
N ARG A 387 12.12 -6.90 5.04
CA ARG A 387 11.62 -7.93 4.11
C ARG A 387 12.70 -8.94 3.70
N MET A 388 13.97 -8.53 3.70
CA MET A 388 15.09 -9.38 3.30
C MET A 388 15.33 -10.53 4.26
N SER A 389 15.01 -10.39 5.55
CA SER A 389 15.28 -11.46 6.52
C SER A 389 14.37 -12.66 6.26
N GLN A 390 13.10 -12.39 6.00
CA GLN A 390 12.14 -13.41 5.59
C GLN A 390 12.53 -14.06 4.26
N ILE A 391 12.96 -13.27 3.28
CA ILE A 391 13.39 -13.76 1.96
C ILE A 391 14.65 -14.63 2.08
N ALA A 392 15.66 -14.20 2.83
CA ALA A 392 16.90 -14.94 3.01
C ALA A 392 16.65 -16.30 3.67
N GLN A 393 15.83 -16.33 4.73
CA GLN A 393 15.46 -17.56 5.46
C GLN A 393 14.81 -18.61 4.55
N ILE A 394 13.88 -18.22 3.67
CA ILE A 394 13.23 -19.19 2.78
C ILE A 394 14.14 -19.70 1.64
N LEU A 395 15.28 -19.06 1.41
CA LEU A 395 16.24 -19.43 0.35
C LEU A 395 17.41 -20.27 0.86
N GLU A 396 17.47 -20.53 2.16
CA GLU A 396 18.43 -21.45 2.79
C GLU A 396 18.28 -22.87 2.21
N LYS A 397 19.34 -23.35 1.54
CA LYS A 397 19.39 -24.66 0.89
C LYS A 397 20.83 -25.17 0.84
N GLU A 398 21.05 -26.40 1.31
CA GLU A 398 22.40 -26.96 1.45
C GLU A 398 23.04 -27.29 0.10
N ASN A 399 24.33 -26.96 -0.06
CA ASN A 399 25.21 -27.35 -1.18
C ASN A 399 24.67 -27.02 -2.59
N ASP A 400 24.00 -25.87 -2.74
CA ASP A 400 23.43 -25.45 -4.03
C ASP A 400 24.52 -24.86 -4.96
N VAL A 401 25.01 -25.68 -5.90
CA VAL A 401 25.94 -25.28 -6.96
C VAL A 401 25.15 -25.05 -8.24
N PHE A 402 25.54 -24.04 -9.03
CA PHE A 402 24.89 -23.81 -10.32
C PHE A 402 25.13 -24.99 -11.26
N THR A 403 24.06 -25.67 -11.64
CA THR A 403 24.08 -26.82 -12.57
C THR A 403 23.30 -26.57 -13.86
N GLY A 404 22.59 -25.44 -13.92
CA GLY A 404 21.77 -25.01 -15.05
C GLY A 404 20.43 -24.41 -14.61
N VAL A 405 19.72 -23.80 -15.55
CA VAL A 405 18.37 -23.25 -15.37
C VAL A 405 17.33 -24.21 -15.94
N SER A 406 16.32 -24.56 -15.15
CA SER A 406 15.22 -25.42 -15.58
C SER A 406 14.19 -24.65 -16.40
N ALA A 407 14.24 -24.79 -17.74
CA ALA A 407 13.25 -24.21 -18.65
C ALA A 407 11.81 -24.62 -18.30
N LYS A 408 11.62 -25.89 -17.88
CA LYS A 408 10.31 -26.39 -17.43
C LYS A 408 9.80 -25.64 -16.19
N ALA A 409 10.64 -25.49 -15.16
CA ALA A 409 10.23 -24.80 -13.93
C ALA A 409 9.95 -23.31 -14.20
N ALA A 410 10.81 -22.64 -14.97
CA ALA A 410 10.60 -21.25 -15.37
C ALA A 410 9.30 -21.04 -16.16
N LYS A 411 8.94 -21.98 -17.06
CA LYS A 411 7.68 -21.94 -17.81
C LYS A 411 6.45 -22.15 -16.92
N ILE A 412 6.53 -23.01 -15.92
CA ILE A 412 5.45 -23.19 -14.92
C ILE A 412 5.21 -21.86 -14.20
N LEU A 413 6.27 -21.22 -13.69
CA LEU A 413 6.18 -19.92 -13.03
C LEU A 413 5.56 -18.84 -13.93
N ALA A 414 5.92 -18.84 -15.22
CA ALA A 414 5.37 -17.90 -16.20
C ALA A 414 3.87 -18.07 -16.46
N GLU A 415 3.35 -19.30 -16.44
CA GLU A 415 1.91 -19.54 -16.56
C GLU A 415 1.17 -19.27 -15.25
N GLU A 416 1.76 -19.61 -14.10
CA GLU A 416 1.20 -19.30 -12.77
C GLU A 416 1.07 -17.79 -12.55
N ALA A 417 2.04 -17.00 -13.01
CA ALA A 417 2.01 -15.54 -12.92
C ALA A 417 0.76 -14.92 -13.57
N LYS A 418 0.18 -15.55 -14.60
CA LYS A 418 -0.97 -15.02 -15.34
C LYS A 418 -2.31 -15.25 -14.61
N VAL A 419 -2.34 -16.09 -13.58
CA VAL A 419 -3.56 -16.47 -12.85
C VAL A 419 -3.47 -16.23 -11.35
N SER A 420 -2.27 -15.97 -10.84
CA SER A 420 -2.00 -15.66 -9.43
C SER A 420 -2.62 -14.33 -9.00
N SER A 421 -3.32 -14.32 -7.85
CA SER A 421 -3.86 -13.10 -7.23
C SER A 421 -2.78 -12.09 -6.84
N HIS A 422 -1.53 -12.52 -6.66
CA HIS A 422 -0.41 -11.63 -6.34
C HIS A 422 0.05 -10.78 -7.54
N HIS A 423 -0.24 -11.23 -8.77
CA HIS A 423 0.25 -10.61 -10.00
C HIS A 423 -0.87 -10.01 -10.84
N LEU A 424 -2.10 -10.51 -10.70
CA LEU A 424 -3.27 -9.94 -11.37
C LEU A 424 -3.62 -8.56 -10.83
N LYS A 425 -4.05 -7.66 -11.73
CA LYS A 425 -4.59 -6.37 -11.32
C LYS A 425 -6.01 -6.55 -10.80
N ALA A 426 -6.28 -5.98 -9.62
CA ALA A 426 -7.64 -5.89 -9.09
C ALA A 426 -8.59 -5.26 -10.13
N VAL A 427 -9.81 -5.79 -10.22
CA VAL A 427 -10.84 -5.26 -11.14
C VAL A 427 -11.14 -3.82 -10.76
N LYS A 428 -11.13 -3.51 -9.46
CA LYS A 428 -11.30 -2.16 -8.92
C LYS A 428 -9.95 -1.52 -8.58
N PRO A 429 -9.73 -0.24 -8.97
CA PRO A 429 -8.63 0.51 -8.40
C PRO A 429 -8.89 0.70 -6.89
N LEU A 430 -7.88 0.44 -6.07
CA LEU A 430 -7.98 0.71 -4.64
C LEU A 430 -8.15 2.22 -4.42
N PRO A 431 -9.10 2.65 -3.57
CA PRO A 431 -9.25 4.05 -3.21
C PRO A 431 -7.95 4.61 -2.62
N SER A 432 -7.72 5.92 -2.81
CA SER A 432 -6.58 6.59 -2.19
C SER A 432 -6.58 6.35 -0.68
N ARG A 433 -5.42 5.98 -0.13
CA ARG A 433 -5.23 5.73 1.30
C ARG A 433 -4.98 7.01 2.08
N LYS A 434 -4.69 8.11 1.39
CA LYS A 434 -4.42 9.40 1.99
C LYS A 434 -5.64 9.95 2.71
N MET A 435 -5.40 10.53 3.87
CA MET A 435 -6.33 11.32 4.65
C MET A 435 -6.24 12.75 4.14
N LYS A 436 -7.36 13.47 4.13
CA LYS A 436 -7.43 14.86 3.67
C LYS A 436 -6.90 15.84 4.73
N GLN A 437 -5.69 15.58 5.22
CA GLN A 437 -5.00 16.31 6.27
C GLN A 437 -3.51 16.33 5.95
N GLN A 438 -2.83 17.37 6.41
CA GLN A 438 -1.37 17.48 6.32
C GLN A 438 -0.70 16.81 7.51
N VAL A 439 0.48 16.24 7.29
CA VAL A 439 1.29 15.62 8.33
C VAL A 439 1.74 16.67 9.35
N PRO A 440 1.56 16.45 10.66
CA PRO A 440 2.05 17.38 11.66
C PRO A 440 3.58 17.26 11.82
N LEU A 441 4.23 18.34 12.28
CA LEU A 441 5.68 18.35 12.56
C LEU A 441 6.06 17.36 13.66
N LEU A 442 5.16 17.11 14.61
CA LEU A 442 5.32 16.16 15.72
C LEU A 442 4.11 15.21 15.80
N ASP A 443 4.25 14.06 16.45
CA ASP A 443 3.19 13.10 16.77
C ASP A 443 2.37 12.59 15.58
N CYS A 444 3.03 12.40 14.44
CA CYS A 444 2.36 12.05 13.19
C CYS A 444 1.80 10.62 13.11
N PHE A 445 2.07 9.74 14.07
CA PHE A 445 1.60 8.35 13.99
C PHE A 445 0.08 8.26 14.12
N VAL A 446 -0.53 7.53 13.18
CA VAL A 446 -1.99 7.47 12.99
C VAL A 446 -2.39 6.11 12.42
N ALA A 447 -3.55 5.61 12.83
CA ALA A 447 -4.19 4.46 12.21
C ALA A 447 -5.11 4.93 11.06
N PRO A 448 -4.69 4.84 9.77
CA PRO A 448 -5.52 5.30 8.66
C PRO A 448 -6.84 4.51 8.53
N CYS A 449 -6.90 3.28 9.07
CA CYS A 449 -8.13 2.50 9.14
C CYS A 449 -9.17 3.12 10.09
N LYS A 450 -8.76 3.76 11.20
CA LYS A 450 -9.64 4.51 12.12
C LYS A 450 -10.21 5.73 11.40
N GLU A 451 -9.35 6.51 10.75
CA GLU A 451 -9.75 7.71 10.00
C GLU A 451 -10.60 7.40 8.75
N GLY A 452 -10.40 6.23 8.14
CA GLY A 452 -11.26 5.74 7.06
C GLY A 452 -12.65 5.29 7.51
N CYS A 453 -12.85 5.02 8.80
CA CYS A 453 -14.12 4.59 9.35
C CYS A 453 -14.99 5.81 9.66
N PRO A 454 -16.22 5.94 9.10
CA PRO A 454 -17.07 7.11 9.34
C PRO A 454 -17.41 7.40 10.81
N ILE A 455 -17.25 6.42 11.70
CA ILE A 455 -17.48 6.53 13.14
C ILE A 455 -16.18 6.57 13.97
N HIS A 456 -15.01 6.66 13.31
CA HIS A 456 -13.67 6.63 13.93
C HIS A 456 -13.50 5.48 14.94
N GLN A 457 -13.88 4.27 14.55
CA GLN A 457 -13.78 3.07 15.40
C GLN A 457 -12.32 2.82 15.83
N ASP A 458 -12.12 2.51 17.12
CA ASP A 458 -10.80 2.20 17.69
C ASP A 458 -10.33 0.78 17.30
N ILE A 459 -10.00 0.63 16.01
CA ILE A 459 -9.74 -0.67 15.38
C ILE A 459 -8.52 -1.37 15.95
N THR A 460 -7.40 -0.64 16.10
CA THR A 460 -6.16 -1.23 16.63
C THR A 460 -6.38 -1.73 18.06
N THR A 461 -7.13 -1.00 18.89
CA THR A 461 -7.45 -1.41 20.26
C THR A 461 -8.27 -2.69 20.31
N TYR A 462 -9.43 -2.76 19.62
CA TYR A 462 -10.24 -3.98 19.72
C TYR A 462 -9.56 -5.19 19.08
N LEU A 463 -8.72 -5.00 18.03
CA LEU A 463 -7.94 -6.09 17.46
C LEU A 463 -6.91 -6.64 18.46
N GLN A 464 -6.29 -5.78 19.29
CA GLN A 464 -5.42 -6.24 20.37
C GLN A 464 -6.18 -7.05 21.41
N LEU A 465 -7.39 -6.62 21.79
CA LEU A 465 -8.25 -7.32 22.75
C LEU A 465 -8.71 -8.68 22.21
N VAL A 466 -9.11 -8.75 20.94
CA VAL A 466 -9.42 -10.02 20.24
C VAL A 466 -8.20 -10.94 20.22
N SER A 467 -7.01 -10.40 19.95
CA SER A 467 -5.74 -11.16 20.00
C SER A 467 -5.47 -11.76 21.38
N ALA A 468 -5.87 -11.05 22.44
CA ALA A 468 -5.75 -11.48 23.83
C ALA A 468 -6.90 -12.38 24.32
N GLY A 469 -7.94 -12.61 23.51
CA GLY A 469 -9.15 -13.33 23.90
C GLY A 469 -10.08 -12.55 24.85
N GLU A 470 -9.86 -11.24 25.00
CA GLU A 470 -10.63 -10.35 25.87
C GLU A 470 -11.88 -9.81 25.14
N TYR A 471 -12.77 -10.71 24.71
CA TYR A 471 -13.89 -10.38 23.83
C TYR A 471 -14.96 -9.47 24.46
N GLU A 472 -15.22 -9.59 25.77
CA GLU A 472 -16.15 -8.70 26.48
C GLU A 472 -15.67 -7.23 26.41
N GLU A 473 -14.37 -7.01 26.63
CA GLU A 473 -13.78 -5.67 26.57
C GLU A 473 -13.68 -5.18 25.12
N ALA A 474 -13.38 -6.08 24.16
CA ALA A 474 -13.46 -5.75 22.74
C ALA A 474 -14.87 -5.26 22.35
N MET A 475 -15.91 -5.91 22.87
CA MET A 475 -17.30 -5.48 22.70
C MET A 475 -17.58 -4.12 23.32
N ARG A 476 -17.01 -3.82 24.50
CA ARG A 476 -17.10 -2.48 25.11
C ARG A 476 -16.49 -1.41 24.22
N VAL A 477 -15.31 -1.66 23.66
CA VAL A 477 -14.64 -0.74 22.72
C VAL A 477 -15.45 -0.57 21.43
N ILE A 478 -16.01 -1.65 20.89
CA ILE A 478 -16.81 -1.59 19.66
C ILE A 478 -18.09 -0.77 19.90
N THR A 479 -18.88 -1.14 20.90
CA THR A 479 -20.20 -0.56 21.21
C THR A 479 -20.16 0.85 21.78
N GLU A 480 -18.96 1.34 22.14
CA GLU A 480 -18.75 2.76 22.44
C GLU A 480 -19.16 3.65 21.27
N LYS A 481 -18.81 3.25 20.04
CA LYS A 481 -19.01 4.03 18.80
C LYS A 481 -19.94 3.35 17.80
N ASN A 482 -20.25 2.08 18.01
CA ASN A 482 -21.00 1.25 17.06
C ASN A 482 -22.04 0.37 17.76
N PRO A 483 -23.32 0.78 17.79
CA PRO A 483 -24.38 -0.03 18.41
C PRO A 483 -24.80 -1.25 17.60
N LEU A 484 -24.25 -1.44 16.39
CA LEU A 484 -24.67 -2.48 15.45
C LEU A 484 -23.49 -3.42 15.06
N PRO A 485 -22.80 -4.03 16.05
CA PRO A 485 -21.62 -4.84 15.80
C PRO A 485 -21.88 -6.07 14.92
N PHE A 486 -23.07 -6.68 14.96
CA PHE A 486 -23.38 -7.84 14.12
C PHE A 486 -23.65 -7.45 12.68
N ILE A 487 -24.48 -6.42 12.43
CA ILE A 487 -24.72 -5.92 11.08
C ILE A 487 -23.40 -5.45 10.47
N THR A 488 -22.64 -4.62 11.20
CA THR A 488 -21.38 -4.09 10.68
C THR A 488 -20.27 -5.12 10.61
N GLY A 489 -20.28 -6.17 11.45
CA GLY A 489 -19.36 -7.31 11.34
C GLY A 489 -19.66 -8.22 10.15
N THR A 490 -20.86 -8.13 9.57
CA THR A 490 -21.28 -9.02 8.48
C THR A 490 -21.23 -8.33 7.11
N ILE A 491 -21.82 -7.13 6.98
CA ILE A 491 -22.10 -6.51 5.67
C ILE A 491 -21.62 -5.07 5.50
N CYS A 492 -20.82 -4.54 6.44
CA CYS A 492 -20.29 -3.19 6.27
C CYS A 492 -19.37 -3.11 5.03
N ALA A 493 -19.31 -1.92 4.40
CA ALA A 493 -18.42 -1.65 3.27
C ALA A 493 -16.94 -1.61 3.68
N HIS A 494 -16.64 -1.48 4.97
CA HIS A 494 -15.29 -1.58 5.53
C HIS A 494 -14.23 -0.70 4.83
N ASN A 495 -14.55 0.57 4.60
CA ASN A 495 -13.57 1.59 4.15
C ASN A 495 -12.26 1.58 4.95
N CYS A 496 -12.31 1.17 6.22
CA CYS A 496 -11.14 0.95 7.06
C CYS A 496 -10.14 -0.08 6.49
N MET A 497 -10.62 -1.13 5.82
CA MET A 497 -9.78 -2.14 5.14
C MET A 497 -9.11 -1.53 3.91
N SER A 498 -9.81 -0.73 3.10
CA SER A 498 -9.21 -0.01 1.96
C SER A 498 -8.10 0.96 2.40
N LYS A 499 -8.21 1.53 3.61
CA LYS A 499 -7.20 2.42 4.21
C LYS A 499 -6.06 1.68 4.92
N CYS A 500 -6.15 0.37 5.13
CA CYS A 500 -5.15 -0.39 5.86
C CYS A 500 -3.77 -0.27 5.18
N THR A 501 -2.72 0.07 5.94
CA THR A 501 -1.34 0.14 5.43
C THR A 501 -0.87 -1.18 4.83
N ARG A 502 -1.46 -2.28 5.30
CA ARG A 502 -1.12 -3.62 4.86
C ARG A 502 -1.44 -3.90 3.38
N ASN A 503 -2.35 -3.15 2.77
CA ASN A 503 -2.51 -3.19 1.31
C ASN A 503 -1.25 -2.76 0.50
N PHE A 504 -0.17 -2.28 1.13
CA PHE A 504 1.15 -2.09 0.48
C PHE A 504 2.11 -3.28 0.65
N TYR A 505 1.76 -4.24 1.49
CA TYR A 505 2.45 -5.51 1.68
C TYR A 505 1.81 -6.55 0.75
N GLU A 506 0.51 -6.74 0.89
CA GLU A 506 -0.35 -7.76 0.27
C GLU A 506 -1.83 -7.33 0.43
N GLU A 507 -2.63 -8.06 1.23
CA GLU A 507 -4.05 -7.82 1.48
C GLU A 507 -4.31 -7.07 2.80
N PRO A 508 -5.43 -6.34 2.93
CA PRO A 508 -5.76 -5.67 4.19
C PRO A 508 -5.99 -6.69 5.31
N VAL A 509 -5.79 -6.25 6.56
CA VAL A 509 -6.29 -7.03 7.71
C VAL A 509 -7.81 -7.19 7.57
N HIS A 510 -8.36 -8.39 7.80
CA HIS A 510 -9.79 -8.67 7.74
C HIS A 510 -10.55 -8.11 8.96
N ILE A 511 -10.56 -6.77 9.06
CA ILE A 511 -11.13 -5.98 10.15
C ILE A 511 -12.62 -6.28 10.35
N ARG A 512 -13.36 -6.58 9.27
CA ARG A 512 -14.76 -7.01 9.31
C ARG A 512 -14.95 -8.30 10.07
N ALA A 513 -14.25 -9.35 9.63
CA ALA A 513 -14.29 -10.66 10.26
C ALA A 513 -13.90 -10.58 11.74
N MET A 514 -12.86 -9.81 12.08
CA MET A 514 -12.43 -9.67 13.48
C MET A 514 -13.43 -8.91 14.35
N LYS A 515 -14.22 -8.00 13.78
CA LYS A 515 -15.34 -7.36 14.50
C LYS A 515 -16.46 -8.38 14.76
N LEU A 516 -16.78 -9.21 13.77
CA LEU A 516 -17.78 -10.27 13.94
C LEU A 516 -17.32 -11.29 14.99
N GLU A 517 -16.06 -11.71 14.95
CA GLU A 517 -15.46 -12.59 15.97
C GLU A 517 -15.60 -12.00 17.38
N ALA A 518 -15.29 -10.71 17.55
CA ALA A 518 -15.48 -10.01 18.82
C ALA A 518 -16.94 -10.01 19.27
N ALA A 519 -17.86 -9.76 18.34
CA ALA A 519 -19.29 -9.76 18.61
C ALA A 519 -19.81 -11.14 19.01
N GLU A 520 -19.48 -12.18 18.25
CA GLU A 520 -19.97 -13.54 18.50
C GLU A 520 -19.50 -14.10 19.84
N ASN A 521 -18.26 -13.83 20.22
CA ASN A 521 -17.67 -14.36 21.46
C ASN A 521 -17.89 -13.47 22.68
N GLY A 522 -18.01 -12.14 22.51
CA GLY A 522 -18.12 -11.18 23.62
C GLY A 522 -19.54 -10.77 23.98
N TYR A 523 -20.50 -10.95 23.07
CA TYR A 523 -21.85 -10.37 23.21
C TYR A 523 -22.61 -10.81 24.46
N ALA A 524 -22.64 -12.11 24.74
CA ALA A 524 -23.47 -12.64 25.83
C ALA A 524 -23.00 -12.13 27.21
N ASP A 525 -21.69 -12.09 27.42
CA ASP A 525 -21.12 -11.61 28.69
C ASP A 525 -21.22 -10.10 28.80
N TRP A 526 -20.89 -9.37 27.73
CA TRP A 526 -21.01 -7.91 27.70
C TRP A 526 -22.45 -7.43 27.93
N LEU A 527 -23.44 -8.05 27.28
CA LEU A 527 -24.85 -7.65 27.39
C LEU A 527 -25.38 -7.77 28.82
N ARG A 528 -24.89 -8.74 29.62
CA ARG A 528 -25.24 -8.86 31.04
C ARG A 528 -24.76 -7.69 31.89
N THR A 529 -23.75 -6.96 31.42
CA THR A 529 -23.22 -5.76 32.10
C THR A 529 -23.96 -4.49 31.71
N VAL A 530 -24.71 -4.51 30.60
CA VAL A 530 -25.48 -3.37 30.11
C VAL A 530 -26.68 -3.17 31.01
N THR A 531 -26.77 -1.99 31.61
CA THR A 531 -27.90 -1.58 32.45
C THR A 531 -28.58 -0.37 31.82
N PRO A 532 -29.92 -0.24 31.92
CA PRO A 532 -30.62 0.93 31.40
C PRO A 532 -30.07 2.21 32.02
N VAL A 533 -29.67 3.15 31.17
CA VAL A 533 -29.09 4.42 31.61
C VAL A 533 -30.16 5.24 32.34
N ASN A 534 -29.83 5.87 33.46
CA ASN A 534 -30.80 6.75 34.13
C ASN A 534 -31.18 7.93 33.22
N VAL A 535 -32.46 8.31 33.20
CA VAL A 535 -32.88 9.53 32.49
C VAL A 535 -32.43 10.73 33.31
N THR A 536 -31.51 11.51 32.77
CA THR A 536 -30.91 12.69 33.40
C THR A 536 -31.16 13.97 32.62
N GLU A 537 -31.46 13.86 31.32
CA GLU A 537 -31.76 15.01 30.46
C GLU A 537 -33.27 15.33 30.51
N LYS A 538 -33.61 16.61 30.33
CA LYS A 538 -35.01 17.05 30.31
C LYS A 538 -35.63 16.82 28.93
N GLY A 539 -36.90 16.42 28.92
CA GLY A 539 -37.64 16.14 27.69
C GLY A 539 -37.44 14.71 27.20
N LYS A 540 -38.09 14.38 26.08
CA LYS A 540 -38.05 13.04 25.48
C LYS A 540 -37.90 13.14 23.96
N ALA A 541 -37.15 12.21 23.38
CA ALA A 541 -36.88 12.16 21.95
C ALA A 541 -37.74 11.09 21.25
N ALA A 542 -38.25 11.44 20.07
CA ALA A 542 -38.85 10.49 19.14
C ALA A 542 -37.88 10.21 18.00
N VAL A 543 -37.55 8.95 17.78
CA VAL A 543 -36.77 8.50 16.61
C VAL A 543 -37.72 7.78 15.66
N VAL A 544 -37.81 8.22 14.42
CA VAL A 544 -38.76 7.71 13.42
C VAL A 544 -38.00 6.90 12.37
N GLY A 545 -38.24 5.58 12.33
CA GLY A 545 -37.55 4.62 11.49
C GLY A 545 -36.55 3.78 12.28
N GLY A 546 -36.69 2.46 12.23
CA GLY A 546 -35.89 1.46 12.92
C GLY A 546 -34.78 0.84 12.05
N GLY A 547 -34.33 1.55 11.01
CA GLY A 547 -33.10 1.20 10.28
C GLY A 547 -31.83 1.58 11.04
N PRO A 548 -30.63 1.28 10.49
CA PRO A 548 -29.35 1.48 11.19
C PRO A 548 -29.14 2.89 11.77
N ALA A 549 -29.54 3.94 11.04
CA ALA A 549 -29.40 5.33 11.51
C ALA A 549 -30.30 5.64 12.71
N GLY A 550 -31.56 5.19 12.67
CA GLY A 550 -32.50 5.38 13.78
C GLY A 550 -32.12 4.54 14.99
N MET A 551 -31.68 3.30 14.77
CA MET A 551 -31.16 2.45 15.85
C MET A 551 -29.97 3.11 16.55
N ALA A 552 -29.02 3.66 15.77
CA ALA A 552 -27.86 4.36 16.33
C ALA A 552 -28.25 5.64 17.08
N ALA A 553 -29.10 6.49 16.49
CA ALA A 553 -29.58 7.71 17.14
C ALA A 553 -30.26 7.40 18.48
N ALA A 554 -31.15 6.40 18.51
CA ALA A 554 -31.85 6.02 19.72
C ALA A 554 -30.91 5.50 20.82
N TYR A 555 -29.95 4.65 20.46
CA TYR A 555 -28.92 4.16 21.38
C TYR A 555 -28.10 5.30 22.00
N PHE A 556 -27.59 6.22 21.17
CA PHE A 556 -26.75 7.31 21.66
C PHE A 556 -27.52 8.33 22.48
N LEU A 557 -28.73 8.72 22.07
CA LEU A 557 -29.62 9.59 22.86
C LEU A 557 -29.91 8.98 24.23
N ARG A 558 -30.18 7.66 24.27
CA ARG A 558 -30.44 6.96 25.52
C ARG A 558 -29.22 6.92 26.42
N ARG A 559 -28.04 6.63 25.86
CA ARG A 559 -26.74 6.72 26.57
C ARG A 559 -26.41 8.13 27.06
N GLY A 560 -26.84 9.15 26.32
CA GLY A 560 -26.72 10.56 26.69
C GLY A 560 -27.60 10.96 27.89
N GLY A 561 -28.53 10.10 28.29
CA GLY A 561 -29.42 10.29 29.44
C GLY A 561 -30.81 10.82 29.08
N MET A 562 -31.22 10.81 27.81
CA MET A 562 -32.56 11.23 27.38
C MET A 562 -33.55 10.06 27.42
N GLU A 563 -34.83 10.33 27.65
CA GLU A 563 -35.90 9.35 27.41
C GLU A 563 -36.15 9.24 25.90
N VAL A 564 -36.18 8.03 25.36
CA VAL A 564 -36.22 7.80 23.91
C VAL A 564 -37.28 6.77 23.54
N THR A 565 -38.17 7.13 22.62
CA THR A 565 -39.06 6.19 21.93
C THR A 565 -38.66 6.10 20.45
N LEU A 566 -38.37 4.88 19.98
CA LEU A 566 -38.14 4.57 18.57
C LEU A 566 -39.43 4.00 17.96
N PHE A 567 -39.91 4.63 16.89
CA PHE A 567 -41.10 4.24 16.14
C PHE A 567 -40.69 3.55 14.84
N GLU A 568 -41.10 2.30 14.67
CA GLU A 568 -40.87 1.51 13.45
C GLU A 568 -42.22 1.16 12.81
N GLN A 569 -42.32 1.35 11.50
CA GLN A 569 -43.54 1.08 10.73
C GLN A 569 -43.78 -0.42 10.49
N THR A 570 -42.74 -1.25 10.51
CA THR A 570 -42.81 -2.71 10.37
C THR A 570 -42.83 -3.40 11.75
N ASP A 571 -42.81 -4.74 11.73
CA ASP A 571 -42.82 -5.59 12.91
C ASP A 571 -41.43 -5.88 13.52
N SER A 572 -40.36 -5.35 12.92
CA SER A 572 -38.97 -5.66 13.32
C SER A 572 -38.00 -4.53 12.98
N LEU A 573 -36.89 -4.44 13.73
CA LEU A 573 -35.83 -3.47 13.47
C LEU A 573 -34.88 -3.95 12.37
N GLY A 574 -34.06 -3.03 11.85
CA GLY A 574 -33.01 -3.27 10.87
C GLY A 574 -33.28 -2.64 9.50
N GLY A 575 -34.50 -2.14 9.25
CA GLY A 575 -34.85 -1.42 8.00
C GLY A 575 -34.50 -2.22 6.74
N VAL A 576 -33.83 -1.58 5.78
CA VAL A 576 -33.39 -2.22 4.52
C VAL A 576 -32.56 -3.50 4.77
N VAL A 577 -31.73 -3.53 5.80
CA VAL A 577 -30.91 -4.71 6.14
C VAL A 577 -31.80 -5.91 6.51
N ARG A 578 -32.92 -5.67 7.20
CA ARG A 578 -33.86 -6.72 7.58
C ARG A 578 -34.79 -7.11 6.45
N HIS A 579 -35.34 -6.14 5.72
CA HIS A 579 -36.48 -6.38 4.83
C HIS A 579 -36.11 -6.53 3.35
N VAL A 580 -34.92 -6.09 2.94
CA VAL A 580 -34.48 -6.13 1.54
C VAL A 580 -33.27 -7.03 1.37
N ILE A 581 -32.24 -6.90 2.22
CA ILE A 581 -31.01 -7.67 2.06
C ILE A 581 -31.30 -9.18 2.26
N PRO A 582 -30.89 -10.05 1.32
CA PRO A 582 -31.17 -11.50 1.39
C PRO A 582 -30.54 -12.21 2.61
N GLU A 583 -31.17 -13.29 3.07
CA GLU A 583 -30.68 -14.12 4.19
C GLU A 583 -29.26 -14.70 3.96
N PHE A 584 -28.87 -14.94 2.71
CA PHE A 584 -27.51 -15.44 2.40
C PHE A 584 -26.42 -14.38 2.63
N ARG A 585 -26.78 -13.11 2.80
CA ARG A 585 -25.86 -12.00 3.13
C ARG A 585 -25.77 -11.79 4.64
N ILE A 586 -26.92 -11.80 5.32
CA ILE A 586 -27.01 -11.61 6.76
C ILE A 586 -28.28 -12.29 7.28
N ALA A 587 -28.12 -13.11 8.32
CA ALA A 587 -29.22 -13.79 8.97
C ALA A 587 -30.03 -12.84 9.86
N GLY A 588 -31.36 -13.00 9.90
CA GLY A 588 -32.24 -12.20 10.78
C GLY A 588 -31.79 -12.19 12.24
N VAL A 589 -31.29 -13.33 12.76
CA VAL A 589 -30.83 -13.46 14.15
C VAL A 589 -29.65 -12.54 14.47
N ALA A 590 -28.79 -12.23 13.50
CA ALA A 590 -27.69 -11.28 13.70
C ALA A 590 -28.22 -9.86 13.94
N ILE A 591 -29.27 -9.47 13.21
CA ILE A 591 -29.96 -8.18 13.34
C ILE A 591 -30.69 -8.11 14.69
N ASP A 592 -31.33 -9.21 15.10
CA ASP A 592 -32.05 -9.28 16.39
C ASP A 592 -31.10 -9.08 17.58
N LYS A 593 -29.86 -9.58 17.49
CA LYS A 593 -28.83 -9.34 18.52
C LYS A 593 -28.49 -7.86 18.66
N ASP A 594 -28.36 -7.13 17.54
CA ASP A 594 -28.14 -5.68 17.55
C ASP A 594 -29.35 -4.93 18.13
N ALA A 595 -30.58 -5.35 17.78
CA ALA A 595 -31.81 -4.78 18.36
C ALA A 595 -31.88 -4.93 19.89
N ALA A 596 -31.49 -6.11 20.40
CA ALA A 596 -31.47 -6.37 21.84
C ALA A 596 -30.45 -5.48 22.60
N ILE A 597 -29.42 -4.94 21.94
CA ILE A 597 -28.50 -3.96 22.56
C ILE A 597 -29.26 -2.67 22.91
N LEU A 598 -30.16 -2.22 22.04
CA LEU A 598 -30.95 -1.01 22.27
C LEU A 598 -31.95 -1.20 23.41
N GLU A 599 -32.60 -2.36 23.45
CA GLU A 599 -33.52 -2.74 24.52
C GLU A 599 -32.80 -2.79 25.87
N ALA A 600 -31.62 -3.42 25.92
CA ALA A 600 -30.80 -3.47 27.13
C ALA A 600 -30.32 -2.08 27.58
N ALA A 601 -30.04 -1.17 26.63
CA ALA A 601 -29.72 0.23 26.93
C ALA A 601 -30.95 1.03 27.46
N GLY A 602 -32.16 0.48 27.30
CA GLY A 602 -33.41 1.04 27.81
C GLY A 602 -34.17 1.90 26.80
N VAL A 603 -33.97 1.71 25.50
CA VAL A 603 -34.77 2.38 24.45
C VAL A 603 -36.17 1.77 24.43
N GLU A 604 -37.22 2.61 24.39
CA GLU A 604 -38.58 2.13 24.16
C GLU A 604 -38.82 1.95 22.67
N ILE A 605 -39.20 0.75 22.22
CA ILE A 605 -39.45 0.45 20.81
C ILE A 605 -40.95 0.25 20.57
N ARG A 606 -41.48 0.90 19.54
CA ARG A 606 -42.88 0.82 19.11
C ARG A 606 -42.96 0.37 17.65
N TYR A 607 -43.20 -0.93 17.46
CA TYR A 607 -43.41 -1.56 16.15
C TYR A 607 -44.81 -1.28 15.58
N ASN A 608 -44.95 -1.44 14.26
CA ASN A 608 -46.18 -1.24 13.50
C ASN A 608 -46.77 0.18 13.68
N VAL A 609 -45.92 1.18 13.90
CA VAL A 609 -46.32 2.58 14.05
C VAL A 609 -45.69 3.41 12.95
N ARG A 610 -46.51 3.79 11.97
CA ARG A 610 -46.14 4.77 10.95
C ARG A 610 -46.37 6.18 11.47
N ILE A 611 -45.36 7.03 11.36
CA ILE A 611 -45.45 8.46 11.70
C ILE A 611 -45.60 9.26 10.41
N GLU A 612 -46.65 10.07 10.31
CA GLU A 612 -46.88 10.97 9.17
C GLU A 612 -46.66 12.45 9.54
N SER A 613 -46.77 12.80 10.83
CA SER A 613 -46.71 14.18 11.33
C SER A 613 -45.73 14.33 12.50
N VAL A 614 -44.72 15.17 12.31
CA VAL A 614 -43.78 15.64 13.35
C VAL A 614 -44.51 16.49 14.39
N GLN A 615 -45.51 17.26 13.97
CA GLN A 615 -46.30 18.10 14.85
C GLN A 615 -47.07 17.26 15.90
N GLU A 616 -47.62 16.11 15.50
CA GLU A 616 -48.28 15.20 16.44
C GLU A 616 -47.33 14.64 17.49
N LEU A 617 -46.07 14.38 17.13
CA LEU A 617 -45.05 13.98 18.08
C LEU A 617 -44.74 15.11 19.08
N LYS A 618 -44.61 16.35 18.60
CA LYS A 618 -44.42 17.51 19.48
C LYS A 618 -45.59 17.69 20.45
N GLU A 619 -46.82 17.51 19.99
CA GLU A 619 -48.03 17.56 20.83
C GLU A 619 -48.10 16.43 21.86
N LYS A 620 -47.55 15.25 21.53
CA LYS A 620 -47.36 14.14 22.48
C LYS A 620 -46.21 14.39 23.48
N GLY A 621 -45.58 15.56 23.44
CA GLY A 621 -44.55 16.01 24.37
C GLY A 621 -43.13 15.60 24.01
N TYR A 622 -42.88 15.15 22.76
CA TYR A 622 -41.51 14.91 22.29
C TYR A 622 -40.82 16.25 21.97
N THR A 623 -39.71 16.50 22.65
CA THR A 623 -38.95 17.75 22.57
C THR A 623 -37.87 17.72 21.51
N ALA A 624 -37.47 16.53 21.04
CA ALA A 624 -36.57 16.34 19.91
C ALA A 624 -37.09 15.22 19.01
N VAL A 625 -36.95 15.37 17.69
CA VAL A 625 -37.39 14.37 16.70
C VAL A 625 -36.26 14.07 15.72
N VAL A 626 -35.89 12.81 15.58
CA VAL A 626 -34.93 12.34 14.57
C VAL A 626 -35.67 11.53 13.51
N LEU A 627 -35.67 12.01 12.28
CA LEU A 627 -36.26 11.36 11.12
C LEU A 627 -35.20 10.48 10.43
N ALA A 628 -35.29 9.17 10.65
CA ALA A 628 -34.44 8.14 10.05
C ALA A 628 -35.25 7.20 9.13
N VAL A 629 -36.16 7.79 8.35
CA VAL A 629 -37.14 7.08 7.51
C VAL A 629 -36.56 6.44 6.24
N GLY A 630 -35.28 6.66 5.98
CA GLY A 630 -34.55 6.12 4.81
C GLY A 630 -34.92 6.76 3.48
N ALA A 631 -34.37 6.20 2.39
CA ALA A 631 -34.71 6.56 1.01
C ALA A 631 -35.69 5.53 0.44
N SER A 632 -36.99 5.80 0.57
CA SER A 632 -38.04 4.83 0.24
C SER A 632 -38.67 5.02 -1.15
N VAL A 633 -38.31 6.08 -1.88
CA VAL A 633 -38.91 6.39 -3.18
C VAL A 633 -38.11 5.69 -4.28
N PRO A 634 -38.68 4.78 -5.07
CA PRO A 634 -37.92 3.99 -6.04
C PRO A 634 -37.38 4.86 -7.17
N GLY A 635 -36.14 4.59 -7.59
CA GLY A 635 -35.62 5.08 -8.86
C GLY A 635 -36.34 4.42 -10.02
N THR A 636 -36.63 5.21 -11.06
CA THR A 636 -37.34 4.73 -12.24
C THR A 636 -36.43 4.82 -13.45
N LEU A 637 -36.33 3.73 -14.21
CA LEU A 637 -35.80 3.72 -15.57
C LEU A 637 -36.97 3.40 -16.50
N LYS A 638 -37.29 4.32 -17.42
CA LYS A 638 -38.35 4.10 -18.41
C LYS A 638 -37.73 3.48 -19.67
N LEU A 639 -38.28 2.35 -20.08
CA LEU A 639 -38.05 1.78 -21.41
C LEU A 639 -39.04 2.41 -22.39
N GLU A 640 -38.67 2.47 -23.66
CA GLU A 640 -39.58 2.94 -24.73
C GLU A 640 -40.76 1.97 -24.94
N GLU A 641 -40.53 0.68 -24.66
CA GLU A 641 -41.47 -0.43 -24.75
C GLU A 641 -41.12 -1.49 -23.68
N GLY A 642 -42.13 -2.09 -23.05
CA GLY A 642 -41.99 -3.10 -21.98
C GLY A 642 -42.04 -2.55 -20.54
N GLU A 643 -42.22 -3.44 -19.57
CA GLU A 643 -42.31 -3.12 -18.14
C GLU A 643 -41.03 -3.51 -17.38
N THR A 644 -40.78 -2.85 -16.25
CA THR A 644 -39.62 -3.14 -15.39
C THR A 644 -40.05 -3.38 -13.95
N VAL A 645 -39.39 -4.31 -13.28
CA VAL A 645 -39.58 -4.58 -11.84
C VAL A 645 -38.56 -3.78 -11.04
N ASN A 646 -38.95 -3.20 -9.91
CA ASN A 646 -38.00 -2.52 -9.02
C ASN A 646 -37.16 -3.53 -8.22
N ALA A 647 -35.87 -3.27 -8.06
CA ALA A 647 -34.95 -4.17 -7.35
C ALA A 647 -35.33 -4.43 -5.88
N LEU A 648 -35.75 -3.41 -5.12
CA LEU A 648 -36.11 -3.59 -3.71
C LEU A 648 -37.39 -4.39 -3.56
N GLU A 649 -38.37 -4.16 -4.43
CA GLU A 649 -39.61 -4.94 -4.48
C GLU A 649 -39.31 -6.42 -4.78
N PHE A 650 -38.49 -6.68 -5.79
CA PHE A 650 -38.05 -8.03 -6.13
C PHE A 650 -37.33 -8.71 -4.96
N LEU A 651 -36.38 -8.02 -4.31
CA LEU A 651 -35.61 -8.58 -3.21
C LEU A 651 -36.47 -8.88 -1.98
N ALA A 652 -37.42 -8.00 -1.65
CA ALA A 652 -38.40 -8.22 -0.58
C ALA A 652 -39.27 -9.46 -0.89
N GLN A 653 -39.83 -9.55 -2.10
CA GLN A 653 -40.62 -10.70 -2.52
C GLN A 653 -39.79 -12.00 -2.55
N PHE A 654 -38.53 -11.92 -2.98
CA PHE A 654 -37.60 -13.05 -2.99
C PHE A 654 -37.41 -13.59 -1.57
N LYS A 655 -37.25 -12.70 -0.59
CA LYS A 655 -37.10 -13.05 0.82
C LYS A 655 -38.38 -13.68 1.37
N ASP A 656 -39.53 -13.06 1.14
CA ASP A 656 -40.83 -13.52 1.65
C ASP A 656 -41.23 -14.88 1.08
N THR A 657 -40.88 -15.16 -0.18
CA THR A 657 -41.23 -16.41 -0.87
C THR A 657 -40.13 -17.46 -0.81
N ASN A 658 -38.98 -17.16 -0.20
CA ASN A 658 -37.78 -17.98 -0.22
C ASN A 658 -37.37 -18.39 -1.65
N GLY A 659 -37.28 -17.41 -2.55
CA GLY A 659 -36.85 -17.58 -3.94
C GLY A 659 -37.84 -18.28 -4.87
N ARG A 660 -39.14 -18.31 -4.50
CA ARG A 660 -40.21 -18.93 -5.30
C ARG A 660 -41.01 -17.86 -6.04
N LEU A 661 -40.38 -17.25 -7.03
CA LEU A 661 -40.97 -16.23 -7.90
C LEU A 661 -41.03 -16.73 -9.35
N ASP A 662 -42.06 -16.35 -10.09
CA ASP A 662 -42.18 -16.62 -11.52
C ASP A 662 -41.70 -15.40 -12.32
N ILE A 663 -40.42 -15.41 -12.68
CA ILE A 663 -39.73 -14.32 -13.40
C ILE A 663 -39.15 -14.78 -14.74
N GLY A 664 -39.57 -15.95 -15.23
CA GLY A 664 -39.06 -16.56 -16.46
C GLY A 664 -37.66 -17.17 -16.32
N LYS A 665 -37.07 -17.51 -17.46
CA LYS A 665 -35.77 -18.20 -17.56
C LYS A 665 -34.60 -17.24 -17.74
N ASN A 666 -34.83 -16.10 -18.38
CA ASN A 666 -33.83 -15.10 -18.70
C ASN A 666 -34.15 -13.81 -17.94
N VAL A 667 -33.30 -13.44 -17.00
CA VAL A 667 -33.50 -12.23 -16.19
C VAL A 667 -32.38 -11.24 -16.48
N VAL A 668 -32.74 -9.98 -16.76
CA VAL A 668 -31.77 -8.89 -16.90
C VAL A 668 -31.87 -7.94 -15.70
N VAL A 669 -30.74 -7.67 -15.07
CA VAL A 669 -30.61 -6.65 -14.01
C VAL A 669 -29.92 -5.42 -14.60
N ILE A 670 -30.55 -4.25 -14.47
CA ILE A 670 -30.00 -2.97 -14.91
C ILE A 670 -29.44 -2.23 -13.71
N GLY A 671 -28.14 -1.99 -13.69
CA GLY A 671 -27.47 -1.28 -12.60
C GLY A 671 -26.02 -1.70 -12.44
N GLY A 672 -25.33 -1.13 -11.45
CA GLY A 672 -23.94 -1.50 -11.15
C GLY A 672 -23.52 -1.27 -9.70
N GLY A 673 -24.46 -0.94 -8.81
CA GLY A 673 -24.21 -0.81 -7.36
C GLY A 673 -24.44 -2.12 -6.62
N ASN A 674 -24.21 -2.13 -5.30
CA ASN A 674 -24.39 -3.32 -4.46
C ASN A 674 -25.82 -3.92 -4.57
N THR A 675 -26.85 -3.07 -4.62
CA THR A 675 -28.24 -3.52 -4.87
C THR A 675 -28.38 -4.32 -6.17
N ALA A 676 -27.66 -3.93 -7.23
CA ALA A 676 -27.68 -4.66 -8.50
C ALA A 676 -26.99 -6.03 -8.39
N MET A 677 -25.89 -6.11 -7.62
CA MET A 677 -25.21 -7.38 -7.35
C MET A 677 -26.10 -8.32 -6.54
N ASP A 678 -26.68 -7.84 -5.43
CA ASP A 678 -27.61 -8.63 -4.60
C ASP A 678 -28.83 -9.10 -5.40
N THR A 679 -29.38 -8.22 -6.25
CA THR A 679 -30.50 -8.54 -7.16
C THR A 679 -30.13 -9.64 -8.15
N ALA A 680 -28.97 -9.53 -8.80
CA ALA A 680 -28.53 -10.54 -9.78
C ALA A 680 -28.28 -11.89 -9.11
N ARG A 681 -27.67 -11.89 -7.92
CA ARG A 681 -27.41 -13.09 -7.12
C ARG A 681 -28.68 -13.75 -6.61
N ALA A 682 -29.68 -12.96 -6.19
CA ALA A 682 -30.99 -13.46 -5.79
C ALA A 682 -31.78 -14.01 -7.00
N ALA A 683 -31.77 -13.31 -8.14
CA ALA A 683 -32.37 -13.80 -9.39
C ALA A 683 -31.76 -15.14 -9.81
N LYS A 684 -30.44 -15.30 -9.71
CA LYS A 684 -29.76 -16.57 -10.05
C LYS A 684 -30.14 -17.73 -9.14
N ARG A 685 -30.51 -17.44 -7.88
CA ARG A 685 -31.01 -18.42 -6.89
C ARG A 685 -32.52 -18.67 -7.00
N THR A 686 -33.23 -17.93 -7.84
CA THR A 686 -34.68 -18.08 -8.01
C THR A 686 -34.99 -19.31 -8.85
N LYS A 687 -35.94 -20.12 -8.38
CA LYS A 687 -36.30 -21.37 -9.05
C LYS A 687 -36.86 -21.10 -10.46
N GLY A 688 -36.27 -21.73 -11.47
CA GLY A 688 -36.71 -21.64 -12.87
C GLY A 688 -35.89 -20.69 -13.74
N VAL A 689 -35.05 -19.85 -13.12
CA VAL A 689 -34.09 -18.99 -13.83
C VAL A 689 -32.91 -19.82 -14.33
N GLU A 690 -32.57 -19.66 -15.61
CA GLU A 690 -31.41 -20.31 -16.25
C GLU A 690 -30.28 -19.30 -16.45
N ASN A 691 -30.61 -18.11 -16.98
CA ASN A 691 -29.66 -17.06 -17.34
C ASN A 691 -29.95 -15.77 -16.59
N VAL A 692 -28.92 -15.16 -16.01
CA VAL A 692 -28.97 -13.82 -15.43
C VAL A 692 -27.90 -12.96 -16.08
N SER A 693 -28.31 -11.85 -16.68
CA SER A 693 -27.40 -10.86 -17.26
C SER A 693 -27.47 -9.55 -16.48
N LEU A 694 -26.32 -8.93 -16.21
CA LEU A 694 -26.23 -7.60 -15.61
C LEU A 694 -25.79 -6.58 -16.67
N VAL A 695 -26.69 -5.67 -17.02
CA VAL A 695 -26.47 -4.63 -18.03
C VAL A 695 -25.98 -3.36 -17.36
N TYR A 696 -24.79 -2.89 -17.76
CA TYR A 696 -24.20 -1.66 -17.24
C TYR A 696 -23.53 -0.84 -18.33
N ARG A 697 -23.76 0.47 -18.31
CA ARG A 697 -23.28 1.41 -19.33
C ARG A 697 -21.76 1.67 -19.33
N ARG A 698 -21.02 1.16 -18.35
CA ARG A 698 -19.55 1.21 -18.28
C ARG A 698 -18.98 -0.20 -18.08
N THR A 699 -17.67 -0.30 -17.88
CA THR A 699 -17.01 -1.55 -17.52
C THR A 699 -17.11 -1.87 -16.03
N LYS A 700 -16.85 -3.13 -15.65
CA LYS A 700 -16.76 -3.68 -14.29
C LYS A 700 -15.87 -2.80 -13.42
N ARG A 701 -14.74 -2.33 -13.93
CA ARG A 701 -13.82 -1.39 -13.25
C ARG A 701 -14.53 -0.15 -12.71
N TYR A 702 -15.53 0.37 -13.42
CA TYR A 702 -16.27 1.60 -13.06
C TYR A 702 -17.68 1.37 -12.51
N MET A 703 -18.03 0.14 -12.12
CA MET A 703 -19.26 -0.13 -11.35
C MET A 703 -19.18 0.50 -9.94
N PRO A 704 -20.26 1.05 -9.39
CA PRO A 704 -20.26 1.50 -7.99
C PRO A 704 -20.15 0.39 -6.94
N ALA A 705 -20.48 -0.86 -7.29
CA ALA A 705 -20.43 -1.98 -6.37
C ALA A 705 -19.01 -2.24 -5.84
N ASP A 706 -18.94 -2.71 -4.60
CA ASP A 706 -17.73 -3.21 -3.98
C ASP A 706 -17.19 -4.40 -4.77
N GLU A 707 -15.86 -4.54 -4.83
CA GLU A 707 -15.21 -5.62 -5.61
C GLU A 707 -15.67 -7.01 -5.15
N GLU A 708 -15.77 -7.22 -3.85
CA GLU A 708 -16.23 -8.46 -3.23
C GLU A 708 -17.62 -8.86 -3.77
N GLU A 709 -18.57 -7.92 -3.85
CA GLU A 709 -19.92 -8.18 -4.36
C GLU A 709 -19.93 -8.52 -5.84
N LEU A 710 -19.07 -7.84 -6.61
CA LEU A 710 -18.91 -8.10 -8.03
C LEU A 710 -18.33 -9.50 -8.27
N LEU A 711 -17.28 -9.88 -7.53
CA LEU A 711 -16.65 -11.20 -7.64
C LEU A 711 -17.62 -12.31 -7.25
N MET A 712 -18.37 -12.17 -6.15
CA MET A 712 -19.40 -13.14 -5.77
C MET A 712 -20.50 -13.28 -6.84
N ALA A 713 -20.89 -12.19 -7.50
CA ALA A 713 -21.85 -12.26 -8.60
C ALA A 713 -21.28 -12.99 -9.83
N VAL A 714 -19.99 -12.81 -10.13
CA VAL A 714 -19.29 -13.56 -11.18
C VAL A 714 -19.25 -15.05 -10.84
N GLU A 715 -18.91 -15.41 -9.58
CA GLU A 715 -18.86 -16.79 -9.10
C GLU A 715 -20.23 -17.48 -9.14
N ASP A 716 -21.30 -16.75 -8.85
CA ASP A 716 -22.68 -17.23 -8.98
C ASP A 716 -23.09 -17.47 -10.47
N GLY A 717 -22.26 -17.05 -11.43
CA GLY A 717 -22.48 -17.23 -12.86
C GLY A 717 -23.38 -16.15 -13.50
N VAL A 718 -23.31 -14.91 -13.00
CA VAL A 718 -23.95 -13.74 -13.61
C VAL A 718 -23.13 -13.28 -14.82
N ASP A 719 -23.80 -13.09 -15.96
CA ASP A 719 -23.20 -12.63 -17.20
C ASP A 719 -23.19 -11.09 -17.27
N PHE A 720 -22.01 -10.48 -17.21
CA PHE A 720 -21.87 -9.03 -17.21
C PHE A 720 -21.85 -8.48 -18.64
N LYS A 721 -22.90 -7.74 -19.00
CA LYS A 721 -23.02 -7.04 -20.27
C LYS A 721 -22.60 -5.58 -20.10
N GLU A 722 -21.28 -5.38 -20.12
CA GLU A 722 -20.62 -4.07 -20.02
C GLU A 722 -20.87 -3.21 -21.27
N LEU A 723 -20.76 -1.89 -21.10
CA LEU A 723 -20.90 -0.91 -22.16
C LEU A 723 -22.25 -1.00 -22.90
N LEU A 724 -23.33 -1.33 -22.19
CA LEU A 724 -24.68 -1.36 -22.74
C LEU A 724 -25.61 -0.43 -21.95
N ALA A 725 -26.44 0.36 -22.65
CA ALA A 725 -27.56 1.06 -22.03
C ALA A 725 -28.90 0.57 -22.60
N PRO A 726 -29.88 0.25 -21.73
CA PRO A 726 -31.17 -0.30 -22.14
C PRO A 726 -32.02 0.74 -22.88
N VAL A 727 -32.76 0.30 -23.90
CA VAL A 727 -33.69 1.14 -24.69
C VAL A 727 -35.12 0.61 -24.58
N LYS A 728 -35.33 -0.65 -24.96
CA LYS A 728 -36.67 -1.26 -25.00
C LYS A 728 -36.65 -2.77 -24.84
N LEU A 729 -37.75 -3.33 -24.34
CA LEU A 729 -37.99 -4.76 -24.16
C LEU A 729 -39.16 -5.19 -25.05
N SER A 730 -38.90 -6.04 -26.04
CA SER A 730 -39.93 -6.61 -26.93
C SER A 730 -39.58 -8.06 -27.26
N ASP A 731 -40.60 -8.91 -27.43
CA ASP A 731 -40.45 -10.29 -27.91
C ASP A 731 -39.42 -11.14 -27.13
N GLY A 732 -39.30 -10.91 -25.81
CA GLY A 732 -38.34 -11.61 -24.95
C GLY A 732 -36.88 -11.15 -25.10
N MET A 733 -36.64 -9.98 -25.72
CA MET A 733 -35.31 -9.43 -25.97
C MET A 733 -35.23 -7.98 -25.48
N LEU A 734 -34.20 -7.67 -24.68
CA LEU A 734 -33.84 -6.31 -24.29
C LEU A 734 -32.88 -5.73 -25.33
N THR A 735 -33.34 -4.73 -26.07
CA THR A 735 -32.53 -3.93 -26.99
C THR A 735 -31.73 -2.89 -26.20
N CYS A 736 -30.41 -2.88 -26.39
CA CYS A 736 -29.47 -1.97 -25.77
C CYS A 736 -28.63 -1.21 -26.80
N LYS A 737 -28.35 0.07 -26.55
CA LYS A 737 -27.31 0.81 -27.27
C LYS A 737 -25.94 0.45 -26.71
N VAL A 738 -24.96 0.29 -27.60
CA VAL A 738 -23.56 0.12 -27.22
C VAL A 738 -22.98 1.47 -26.80
N MET A 739 -22.17 1.45 -25.75
CA MET A 739 -21.53 2.62 -25.16
C MET A 739 -20.02 2.58 -25.42
N LYS A 740 -19.40 3.75 -25.45
CA LYS A 740 -17.93 3.91 -25.42
C LYS A 740 -17.53 4.76 -24.22
N LEU A 741 -16.44 4.39 -23.55
CA LEU A 741 -15.88 5.21 -22.47
C LEU A 741 -15.28 6.51 -23.04
N GLY A 742 -15.66 7.64 -22.47
CA GLY A 742 -15.11 8.97 -22.73
C GLY A 742 -14.08 9.40 -21.66
N ASP A 743 -13.82 10.70 -21.57
CA ASP A 743 -12.90 11.28 -20.57
C ASP A 743 -13.43 11.16 -19.13
N PHE A 744 -12.55 11.35 -18.16
CA PHE A 744 -12.93 11.37 -16.75
C PHE A 744 -13.86 12.55 -16.44
N ASP A 745 -14.93 12.29 -15.70
CA ASP A 745 -15.82 13.30 -15.13
C ASP A 745 -15.30 13.80 -13.77
N ALA A 746 -15.95 14.82 -13.21
CA ALA A 746 -15.60 15.41 -11.91
C ALA A 746 -15.71 14.43 -10.73
N SER A 747 -16.36 13.27 -10.91
CA SER A 747 -16.41 12.20 -9.90
C SER A 747 -15.26 11.19 -10.02
N GLY A 748 -14.33 11.40 -10.96
CA GLY A 748 -13.21 10.49 -11.21
C GLY A 748 -13.58 9.24 -11.99
N ARG A 749 -14.76 9.20 -12.62
CA ARG A 749 -15.21 8.08 -13.47
C ARG A 749 -15.16 8.46 -14.93
N ARG A 750 -14.89 7.51 -15.82
CA ARG A 750 -14.99 7.78 -17.26
C ARG A 750 -16.45 8.06 -17.64
N GLY A 751 -16.67 9.14 -18.39
CA GLY A 751 -17.93 9.44 -19.06
C GLY A 751 -18.28 8.33 -20.06
N VAL A 752 -19.50 8.37 -20.58
CA VAL A 752 -19.95 7.41 -21.61
C VAL A 752 -20.61 8.15 -22.74
N VAL A 753 -20.37 7.69 -23.96
CA VAL A 753 -20.98 8.21 -25.18
C VAL A 753 -21.68 7.05 -25.88
N GLU A 754 -22.91 7.28 -26.33
CA GLU A 754 -23.66 6.29 -27.11
C GLU A 754 -23.01 6.10 -28.49
N THR A 755 -22.99 4.88 -28.99
CA THR A 755 -22.64 4.57 -30.38
C THR A 755 -23.90 4.26 -31.18
N GLU A 756 -23.75 4.16 -32.51
CA GLU A 756 -24.83 3.73 -33.41
C GLU A 756 -25.07 2.21 -33.38
N GLU A 757 -24.23 1.44 -32.67
CA GLU A 757 -24.37 -0.03 -32.56
C GLU A 757 -25.42 -0.39 -31.52
N ILE A 758 -26.26 -1.38 -31.85
CA ILE A 758 -27.28 -1.94 -30.98
C ILE A 758 -26.95 -3.41 -30.72
N ARG A 759 -27.23 -3.87 -29.50
CA ARG A 759 -27.16 -5.30 -29.12
C ARG A 759 -28.42 -5.72 -28.41
N GLU A 760 -28.79 -6.98 -28.59
CA GLU A 760 -29.94 -7.58 -27.93
C GLU A 760 -29.48 -8.58 -26.86
N VAL A 761 -30.19 -8.60 -25.73
CA VAL A 761 -29.95 -9.51 -24.61
C VAL A 761 -31.26 -10.23 -24.28
N PRO A 762 -31.33 -11.57 -24.27
CA PRO A 762 -32.53 -12.31 -23.89
C PRO A 762 -33.02 -11.92 -22.49
N ALA A 763 -34.31 -11.61 -22.37
CA ALA A 763 -34.92 -11.11 -21.15
C ALA A 763 -36.43 -11.42 -21.12
N ASP A 764 -36.84 -12.30 -20.21
CA ASP A 764 -38.24 -12.51 -19.81
C ASP A 764 -38.66 -11.46 -18.76
N THR A 765 -37.73 -11.10 -17.86
CA THR A 765 -37.92 -10.06 -16.83
C THR A 765 -36.75 -9.09 -16.81
N VAL A 766 -37.06 -7.80 -16.68
CA VAL A 766 -36.06 -6.73 -16.50
C VAL A 766 -36.23 -6.09 -15.11
N ILE A 767 -35.20 -6.22 -14.27
CA ILE A 767 -35.16 -5.68 -12.91
C ILE A 767 -34.25 -4.46 -12.86
N VAL A 768 -34.75 -3.35 -12.32
CA VAL A 768 -34.07 -2.04 -12.32
C VAL A 768 -33.54 -1.72 -10.92
N ALA A 769 -32.21 -1.57 -10.83
CA ALA A 769 -31.44 -1.23 -9.63
C ALA A 769 -30.66 0.08 -9.83
N VAL A 770 -31.37 1.17 -10.15
CA VAL A 770 -30.79 2.50 -10.43
C VAL A 770 -30.81 3.47 -9.23
N GLY A 771 -31.02 2.93 -8.02
CA GLY A 771 -30.98 3.64 -6.74
C GLY A 771 -32.33 4.23 -6.30
N GLU A 772 -32.35 4.73 -5.08
CA GLU A 772 -33.53 5.24 -4.39
C GLU A 772 -33.44 6.75 -4.13
N LYS A 773 -34.61 7.37 -3.97
CA LYS A 773 -34.78 8.79 -3.65
C LYS A 773 -35.38 8.93 -2.25
N VAL A 774 -35.11 10.08 -1.65
CA VAL A 774 -35.67 10.44 -0.35
C VAL A 774 -37.18 10.77 -0.46
N PRO A 775 -37.96 10.61 0.62
CA PRO A 775 -39.39 10.89 0.63
C PRO A 775 -39.68 12.41 0.72
N SER A 776 -39.47 13.14 -0.37
CA SER A 776 -39.62 14.61 -0.41
C SER A 776 -41.01 15.10 0.00
N ASP A 777 -42.07 14.38 -0.38
CA ASP A 777 -43.45 14.74 -0.01
C ASP A 777 -43.67 14.71 1.51
N PHE A 778 -43.07 13.73 2.19
CA PHE A 778 -43.12 13.64 3.66
C PHE A 778 -42.38 14.82 4.32
N TYR A 779 -41.24 15.24 3.76
CA TYR A 779 -40.50 16.40 4.26
C TYR A 779 -41.32 17.69 4.09
N GLN A 780 -41.88 17.92 2.90
CA GLN A 780 -42.68 19.10 2.61
C GLN A 780 -43.95 19.16 3.45
N ALA A 781 -44.64 18.02 3.65
CA ALA A 781 -45.81 17.93 4.53
C ALA A 781 -45.50 18.30 5.99
N ASN A 782 -44.26 18.10 6.43
CA ASN A 782 -43.77 18.45 7.75
C ASN A 782 -43.04 19.81 7.81
N GLY A 783 -43.15 20.63 6.75
CA GLY A 783 -42.56 21.97 6.70
C GLY A 783 -41.03 21.99 6.62
N ILE A 784 -40.42 20.89 6.18
CA ILE A 784 -38.97 20.77 6.00
C ILE A 784 -38.61 21.21 4.57
N HIS A 785 -37.65 22.13 4.46
CA HIS A 785 -37.19 22.63 3.17
C HIS A 785 -36.36 21.57 2.42
N VAL A 786 -36.57 21.49 1.11
CA VAL A 786 -35.85 20.58 0.21
C VAL A 786 -35.19 21.34 -0.94
N ASN A 787 -34.10 20.80 -1.49
CA ASN A 787 -33.48 21.32 -2.70
C ASN A 787 -34.19 20.85 -3.98
N GLU A 788 -33.69 21.27 -5.16
CA GLU A 788 -34.24 20.90 -6.47
C GLU A 788 -34.27 19.38 -6.74
N ARG A 789 -33.48 18.60 -6.01
CA ARG A 789 -33.44 17.13 -6.10
C ARG A 789 -34.31 16.46 -5.04
N GLY A 790 -35.09 17.23 -4.28
CA GLY A 790 -35.96 16.74 -3.23
C GLY A 790 -35.25 16.35 -1.93
N LYS A 791 -33.94 16.60 -1.80
CA LYS A 791 -33.16 16.32 -0.58
C LYS A 791 -33.43 17.38 0.48
N ALA A 792 -33.60 16.97 1.73
CA ALA A 792 -33.78 17.92 2.82
C ALA A 792 -32.55 18.82 2.99
N LEU A 793 -32.80 20.10 3.27
CA LEU A 793 -31.76 21.06 3.63
C LEU A 793 -31.55 20.99 5.13
N VAL A 794 -30.35 20.56 5.54
CA VAL A 794 -29.96 20.44 6.94
C VAL A 794 -28.67 21.18 7.21
N ASN A 795 -28.43 21.49 8.48
CA ASN A 795 -27.10 21.88 8.95
C ASN A 795 -26.16 20.66 8.84
N GLU A 796 -25.10 20.79 8.04
CA GLU A 796 -24.17 19.69 7.80
C GLU A 796 -23.45 19.23 9.08
N GLU A 797 -23.32 20.09 10.10
CA GLU A 797 -22.65 19.82 11.37
C GLU A 797 -23.53 19.27 12.48
N THR A 798 -24.85 19.43 12.39
CA THR A 798 -25.78 18.93 13.43
C THR A 798 -26.85 17.99 12.90
N CYS A 799 -27.03 17.91 11.58
CA CYS A 799 -28.15 17.26 10.91
C CYS A 799 -29.53 17.90 11.18
N GLU A 800 -29.57 19.09 11.80
CA GLU A 800 -30.82 19.80 12.11
C GLU A 800 -31.44 20.43 10.85
N THR A 801 -32.76 20.37 10.74
CA THR A 801 -33.53 20.98 9.65
C THR A 801 -33.83 22.45 9.93
N ASN A 802 -34.62 23.10 9.07
CA ASN A 802 -35.19 24.41 9.35
C ASN A 802 -36.27 24.40 10.45
N GLN A 803 -36.77 23.23 10.86
CA GLN A 803 -37.67 23.08 11.99
C GLN A 803 -36.84 22.81 13.25
N ALA A 804 -36.97 23.69 14.25
CA ALA A 804 -36.23 23.55 15.51
C ALA A 804 -36.47 22.18 16.16
N ASP A 805 -35.38 21.59 16.66
CA ASP A 805 -35.34 20.29 17.33
C ASP A 805 -35.78 19.10 16.43
N VAL A 806 -35.75 19.27 15.11
CA VAL A 806 -36.04 18.22 14.13
C VAL A 806 -34.81 17.96 13.27
N TYR A 807 -34.34 16.70 13.29
CA TYR A 807 -33.10 16.25 12.67
C TYR A 807 -33.40 15.15 11.65
N ILE A 808 -32.53 14.96 10.66
CA ILE A 808 -32.62 13.88 9.67
C ILE A 808 -31.32 13.08 9.65
N ALA A 809 -31.37 11.75 9.61
CA ALA A 809 -30.18 10.91 9.65
C ALA A 809 -30.23 9.71 8.68
N GLY A 810 -29.06 9.27 8.22
CA GLY A 810 -28.89 8.14 7.30
C GLY A 810 -29.40 8.43 5.89
N ASP A 811 -29.90 7.39 5.21
CA ASP A 811 -30.35 7.49 3.82
C ASP A 811 -31.43 8.56 3.58
N ALA A 812 -32.15 8.95 4.64
CA ALA A 812 -33.11 10.04 4.63
C ALA A 812 -32.50 11.39 4.23
N LEU A 813 -31.21 11.64 4.51
CA LEU A 813 -30.53 12.89 4.17
C LEU A 813 -30.41 13.10 2.66
N GLY A 814 -29.97 12.07 1.94
CA GLY A 814 -29.51 12.27 0.57
C GLY A 814 -29.67 11.10 -0.40
N GLY A 815 -30.29 10.01 0.02
CA GLY A 815 -30.34 8.75 -0.73
C GLY A 815 -29.43 7.68 -0.11
N PRO A 816 -29.29 6.52 -0.78
CA PRO A 816 -28.56 5.37 -0.26
C PRO A 816 -27.13 5.70 0.19
N ALA A 817 -26.83 5.41 1.46
CA ALA A 817 -25.50 5.50 2.07
C ALA A 817 -25.10 4.11 2.62
N THR A 818 -23.89 4.02 3.18
CA THR A 818 -23.46 2.77 3.84
C THR A 818 -24.03 2.68 5.26
N VAL A 819 -24.21 1.47 5.79
CA VAL A 819 -24.70 1.24 7.16
C VAL A 819 -23.93 2.07 8.20
N VAL A 820 -22.60 2.11 8.09
CA VAL A 820 -21.74 2.81 9.04
C VAL A 820 -21.85 4.35 8.93
N GLU A 821 -22.17 4.89 7.75
CA GLU A 821 -22.50 6.31 7.60
C GLU A 821 -23.84 6.64 8.25
N GLY A 822 -24.82 5.73 8.16
CA GLY A 822 -26.06 5.86 8.92
C GLY A 822 -25.82 5.93 10.43
N ILE A 823 -24.90 5.12 10.96
CA ILE A 823 -24.50 5.17 12.37
C ILE A 823 -23.84 6.51 12.72
N ARG A 824 -22.93 7.01 11.86
CA ARG A 824 -22.31 8.34 12.01
C ARG A 824 -23.37 9.42 12.12
N ASP A 825 -24.33 9.44 11.19
CA ASP A 825 -25.36 10.48 11.13
C ASP A 825 -26.30 10.40 12.35
N GLY A 826 -26.66 9.19 12.78
CA GLY A 826 -27.45 8.98 14.00
C GLY A 826 -26.71 9.45 15.26
N LYS A 827 -25.42 9.17 15.38
CA LYS A 827 -24.55 9.69 16.46
C LYS A 827 -24.48 11.22 16.40
N LYS A 828 -24.26 11.80 15.22
CA LYS A 828 -24.15 13.25 15.01
C LYS A 828 -25.41 13.99 15.45
N ALA A 829 -26.58 13.49 15.06
CA ALA A 829 -27.86 14.03 15.52
C ALA A 829 -28.03 13.90 17.04
N ALA A 830 -27.65 12.75 17.63
CA ALA A 830 -27.72 12.56 19.07
C ALA A 830 -26.79 13.52 19.85
N GLU A 831 -25.56 13.71 19.41
CA GLU A 831 -24.61 14.65 20.02
C GLU A 831 -25.10 16.09 19.91
N ALA A 832 -25.74 16.47 18.79
CA ALA A 832 -26.34 17.78 18.62
C ALA A 832 -27.52 18.01 19.59
N ILE A 833 -28.40 17.01 19.78
CA ILE A 833 -29.54 17.09 20.70
C ILE A 833 -29.07 17.19 22.17
N ILE A 834 -28.07 16.40 22.56
CA ILE A 834 -27.57 16.40 23.94
C ILE A 834 -26.61 17.57 24.20
N GLY A 835 -26.00 18.14 23.16
CA GLY A 835 -25.07 19.26 23.25
C GLY A 835 -23.68 18.89 23.78
N LYS A 836 -23.27 17.61 23.69
CA LYS A 836 -21.94 17.12 24.09
C LYS A 836 -21.55 15.88 23.30
N THR A 837 -20.25 15.60 23.24
CA THR A 837 -19.73 14.35 22.69
C THR A 837 -20.21 13.15 23.52
N LEU A 838 -20.74 12.12 22.87
CA LEU A 838 -21.34 10.95 23.51
C LEU A 838 -20.46 9.70 23.46
N THR A 839 -19.28 9.81 22.86
CA THR A 839 -18.31 8.71 22.75
C THR A 839 -16.92 9.15 23.19
N ARG A 840 -16.09 8.21 23.64
CA ARG A 840 -14.67 8.42 23.91
C ARG A 840 -13.77 7.49 23.10
N ASP A 841 -12.48 7.81 23.04
CA ASP A 841 -11.46 6.98 22.42
C ASP A 841 -10.85 6.02 23.44
N PHE A 842 -10.57 4.79 23.00
CA PHE A 842 -9.85 3.77 23.77
C PHE A 842 -8.45 3.53 23.21
N ASP A 843 -7.78 4.54 22.68
CA ASP A 843 -6.46 4.40 22.09
C ASP A 843 -5.49 3.76 23.09
N LYS A 844 -4.91 2.62 22.71
CA LYS A 844 -3.97 1.86 23.51
C LYS A 844 -2.69 1.64 22.73
N GLN A 845 -1.57 2.10 23.30
CA GLN A 845 -0.24 1.82 22.76
C GLN A 845 0.00 0.32 22.69
N ALA A 846 0.36 -0.16 21.51
CA ALA A 846 0.84 -1.52 21.32
C ALA A 846 2.24 -1.66 21.92
N ASP A 847 2.58 -2.88 22.34
CA ASP A 847 3.96 -3.23 22.68
C ASP A 847 4.86 -3.08 21.44
N GLU A 848 5.92 -2.28 21.54
CA GLU A 848 6.80 -1.95 20.41
C GLU A 848 7.42 -3.22 19.79
N ALA A 849 7.90 -4.14 20.62
CA ALA A 849 8.54 -5.38 20.14
C ALA A 849 7.55 -6.24 19.34
N LYS A 850 6.29 -6.35 19.79
CA LYS A 850 5.22 -7.03 19.04
C LYS A 850 4.90 -6.35 17.71
N VAL A 851 4.97 -5.02 17.65
CA VAL A 851 4.75 -4.28 16.40
C VAL A 851 5.91 -4.55 15.44
N TYR A 852 7.16 -4.32 15.86
CA TYR A 852 8.34 -4.52 15.02
C TYR A 852 8.44 -5.95 14.49
N ALA A 853 8.13 -6.97 15.30
CA ALA A 853 8.15 -8.38 14.88
C ALA A 853 7.17 -8.73 13.73
N ARG A 854 6.26 -7.83 13.37
CA ARG A 854 5.30 -8.00 12.26
C ARG A 854 5.60 -7.08 11.08
N ARG A 855 6.41 -6.04 11.28
CA ARG A 855 6.80 -5.11 10.20
C ARG A 855 7.85 -5.77 9.33
N GLY A 856 7.77 -5.55 8.03
CA GLY A 856 8.61 -6.25 7.05
C GLY A 856 8.17 -7.68 6.71
N VAL A 857 7.24 -8.27 7.46
CA VAL A 857 6.79 -9.64 7.24
C VAL A 857 5.61 -9.70 6.26
N LEU A 858 5.81 -10.35 5.12
CA LEU A 858 4.74 -10.69 4.17
C LEU A 858 4.04 -11.97 4.63
N LYS A 859 2.70 -11.95 4.70
CA LYS A 859 1.92 -13.08 5.22
C LYS A 859 0.50 -13.09 4.68
N GLU A 860 0.08 -14.26 4.21
CA GLU A 860 -1.29 -14.55 3.80
C GLU A 860 -2.33 -14.28 4.90
N THR A 861 -3.57 -14.15 4.48
CA THR A 861 -4.73 -14.07 5.37
C THR A 861 -4.84 -15.31 6.25
N GLU A 862 -5.12 -15.09 7.54
CA GLU A 862 -5.27 -16.16 8.52
C GLU A 862 -6.72 -16.30 8.98
N GLU A 863 -7.07 -17.50 9.43
CA GLU A 863 -8.38 -17.78 9.99
C GLU A 863 -8.47 -17.43 11.48
N GLY A 864 -9.67 -16.99 11.90
CA GLY A 864 -9.98 -16.67 13.28
C GLY A 864 -9.05 -15.61 13.87
N THR A 865 -8.78 -15.70 15.18
CA THR A 865 -8.03 -14.69 15.92
C THR A 865 -6.59 -14.49 15.46
N LYS A 866 -5.99 -15.44 14.74
CA LYS A 866 -4.63 -15.32 14.20
C LYS A 866 -4.49 -14.14 13.23
N GLU A 867 -5.57 -13.79 12.54
CA GLU A 867 -5.65 -12.64 11.64
C GLU A 867 -5.31 -11.31 12.35
N THR A 868 -5.58 -11.17 13.66
CA THR A 868 -5.15 -10.00 14.44
C THR A 868 -3.62 -9.85 14.51
N GLY A 869 -2.89 -10.95 14.30
CA GLY A 869 -1.43 -11.02 14.21
C GLY A 869 -0.86 -10.24 13.03
N ARG A 870 -1.67 -9.96 12.02
CA ARG A 870 -1.29 -9.20 10.82
C ARG A 870 -1.38 -7.67 11.01
N CYS A 871 -2.04 -7.19 12.07
CA CYS A 871 -2.13 -5.76 12.33
C CYS A 871 -0.75 -5.14 12.63
N LEU A 872 -0.41 -4.08 11.89
CA LEU A 872 0.87 -3.35 12.00
C LEU A 872 0.92 -2.31 13.12
N GLY A 873 -0.14 -2.14 13.91
CA GLY A 873 -0.13 -1.20 15.05
C GLY A 873 0.13 0.27 14.69
N CYS A 874 -0.36 0.73 13.53
CA CYS A 874 -0.01 2.04 12.94
C CYS A 874 -0.28 3.27 13.84
N SER A 875 -1.22 3.17 14.80
CA SER A 875 -1.47 4.22 15.80
C SER A 875 -0.31 4.41 16.79
N SER A 876 0.45 3.35 17.04
CA SER A 876 1.58 3.31 17.98
C SER A 876 2.90 3.50 17.27
N ILE A 877 3.12 2.84 16.12
CA ILE A 877 4.33 3.00 15.31
C ILE A 877 3.91 3.06 13.85
N CYS A 878 4.01 4.24 13.23
CA CYS A 878 3.71 4.39 11.80
C CYS A 878 4.94 4.19 10.94
N GLU A 879 6.02 4.98 11.10
CA GLU A 879 7.36 4.85 10.47
C GLU A 879 7.45 4.55 8.95
N ASN A 880 6.34 4.52 8.19
CA ASN A 880 6.34 4.19 6.77
C ASN A 880 7.35 5.03 5.98
N CYS A 881 7.45 6.34 6.27
CA CYS A 881 8.39 7.21 5.58
C CYS A 881 9.85 6.88 5.86
N ALA A 882 10.17 6.36 7.05
CA ALA A 882 11.52 5.93 7.40
C ALA A 882 11.85 4.59 6.71
N GLU A 883 10.94 3.62 6.78
CA GLU A 883 11.14 2.29 6.17
C GLU A 883 11.27 2.34 4.64
N VAL A 884 10.47 3.17 3.97
CA VAL A 884 10.47 3.25 2.50
C VAL A 884 11.49 4.24 1.94
N CYS A 885 12.22 4.97 2.80
CA CYS A 885 13.22 5.91 2.34
C CYS A 885 14.48 5.15 1.95
N PRO A 886 14.81 5.02 0.66
CA PRO A 886 15.93 4.18 0.26
C PRO A 886 17.27 4.74 0.78
N ASN A 887 17.36 6.06 0.95
CA ASN A 887 18.57 6.77 1.39
C ASN A 887 18.64 7.02 2.90
N ARG A 888 17.60 6.62 3.64
CA ARG A 888 17.48 6.83 5.09
C ARG A 888 17.40 8.30 5.55
N ALA A 889 16.90 9.18 4.69
CA ALA A 889 16.70 10.60 4.98
C ALA A 889 15.50 10.90 5.91
N ASN A 890 14.65 9.91 6.21
CA ASN A 890 13.63 10.04 7.26
C ASN A 890 13.99 9.06 8.37
N LEU A 891 14.05 9.54 9.61
CA LEU A 891 14.42 8.74 10.77
C LEU A 891 13.38 8.83 11.87
N SER A 892 13.19 7.72 12.58
CA SER A 892 12.42 7.66 13.81
C SER A 892 13.34 7.93 14.99
N ILE A 893 12.99 8.90 15.83
CA ILE A 893 13.76 9.29 17.01
C ILE A 893 12.90 9.29 18.28
N ARG A 894 13.50 8.82 19.38
CA ARG A 894 12.86 8.75 20.69
C ARG A 894 13.13 10.05 21.42
N VAL A 895 12.11 10.90 21.54
CA VAL A 895 12.22 12.18 22.26
C VAL A 895 11.73 11.99 23.70
N PRO A 896 12.57 12.24 24.72
CA PRO A 896 12.16 12.13 26.12
C PRO A 896 10.91 12.95 26.42
N GLY A 897 9.94 12.32 27.11
CA GLY A 897 8.67 12.95 27.49
C GLY A 897 7.57 12.94 26.42
N MET A 898 7.85 12.44 25.21
CA MET A 898 6.84 12.26 24.16
C MET A 898 6.33 10.80 24.13
N GLU A 899 5.03 10.64 23.95
CA GLU A 899 4.38 9.31 23.96
C GLU A 899 4.66 8.49 22.69
N LYS A 900 4.89 9.19 21.57
CA LYS A 900 5.18 8.60 20.26
C LYS A 900 6.61 8.90 19.87
N HIS A 901 7.21 8.01 19.07
CA HIS A 901 8.43 8.39 18.36
C HIS A 901 8.14 9.54 17.39
N GLN A 902 9.17 10.36 17.16
CA GLN A 902 9.09 11.49 16.26
C GLN A 902 9.82 11.17 14.96
N ILE A 903 9.31 11.69 13.85
CA ILE A 903 10.00 11.58 12.57
C ILE A 903 10.75 12.88 12.30
N ILE A 904 12.05 12.77 12.05
CA ILE A 904 12.88 13.86 11.53
C ILE A 904 13.31 13.57 10.09
N HIS A 905 13.33 14.61 9.26
CA HIS A 905 13.91 14.55 7.92
C HIS A 905 15.35 15.09 7.95
N VAL A 906 16.27 14.45 7.24
CA VAL A 906 17.69 14.84 7.17
C VAL A 906 18.02 15.21 5.72
N ASP A 907 18.25 16.49 5.48
CA ASP A 907 18.28 17.09 4.14
C ASP A 907 19.40 16.51 3.26
N TYR A 908 20.63 16.45 3.80
CA TYR A 908 21.82 16.05 3.06
C TYR A 908 21.83 14.58 2.64
N MET A 909 20.87 13.77 3.09
CA MET A 909 20.69 12.36 2.68
C MET A 909 19.59 12.21 1.62
N CYS A 910 18.80 13.26 1.37
CA CYS A 910 17.61 13.21 0.54
C CYS A 910 17.90 13.63 -0.90
N ASN A 911 17.49 12.81 -1.86
CA ASN A 911 17.54 13.14 -3.30
C ASN A 911 16.15 13.46 -3.88
N GLU A 912 15.19 13.80 -3.03
CA GLU A 912 13.81 14.09 -3.39
C GLU A 912 13.11 13.00 -4.25
N CYS A 913 13.48 11.72 -4.10
CA CYS A 913 12.88 10.64 -4.91
C CYS A 913 11.35 10.54 -4.79
N GLY A 914 10.78 11.10 -3.72
CA GLY A 914 9.33 11.16 -3.49
C GLY A 914 8.72 9.89 -2.91
N ASN A 915 9.49 8.83 -2.70
CA ASN A 915 8.91 7.55 -2.29
C ASN A 915 8.15 7.62 -0.94
N CYS A 916 8.65 8.42 0.02
CA CYS A 916 7.97 8.64 1.30
C CYS A 916 6.61 9.36 1.16
N ARG A 917 6.39 10.13 0.07
CA ARG A 917 5.09 10.75 -0.26
C ARG A 917 4.05 9.67 -0.57
N SER A 918 4.43 8.63 -1.30
CA SER A 918 3.54 7.55 -1.74
C SER A 918 2.89 6.81 -0.56
N PHE A 919 3.65 6.60 0.52
CA PHE A 919 3.22 5.76 1.65
C PHE A 919 2.82 6.54 2.91
N CYS A 920 2.98 7.88 2.91
CA CYS A 920 2.47 8.71 3.99
C CYS A 920 0.93 8.63 4.02
N PRO A 921 0.31 8.29 5.17
CA PRO A 921 -1.15 8.25 5.29
C PRO A 921 -1.78 9.63 5.21
N TYR A 922 -1.01 10.71 5.42
CA TYR A 922 -1.47 12.08 5.19
C TYR A 922 -1.34 12.46 3.71
N ASP A 923 -2.08 13.48 3.29
CA ASP A 923 -1.92 14.08 1.96
C ASP A 923 -0.69 15.00 1.90
N SER A 924 0.46 14.43 2.25
CA SER A 924 1.73 15.13 2.44
C SER A 924 2.89 14.37 1.82
N ALA A 925 4.00 15.06 1.69
CA ALA A 925 5.31 14.61 1.28
C ALA A 925 6.28 14.77 2.47
N PRO A 926 6.56 13.72 3.25
CA PRO A 926 7.40 13.84 4.45
C PRO A 926 8.75 14.54 4.24
N TYR A 927 9.38 14.33 3.08
CA TYR A 927 10.64 15.01 2.71
C TYR A 927 10.52 16.54 2.53
N LEU A 928 9.31 17.09 2.36
CA LEU A 928 9.02 18.53 2.28
C LEU A 928 8.36 19.06 3.56
N ASP A 929 7.57 18.22 4.24
CA ASP A 929 6.63 18.66 5.27
C ASP A 929 7.09 18.38 6.70
N LYS A 930 8.01 17.42 6.92
CA LYS A 930 8.55 17.11 8.25
C LYS A 930 9.64 18.11 8.66
N PHE A 931 9.78 18.28 9.97
CA PHE A 931 10.83 19.12 10.53
C PHE A 931 12.20 18.58 10.10
N THR A 932 13.01 19.44 9.50
CA THR A 932 14.22 19.05 8.78
C THR A 932 15.49 19.45 9.54
N LEU A 933 16.43 18.53 9.65
CA LEU A 933 17.81 18.80 10.03
C LEU A 933 18.61 19.15 8.77
N PHE A 934 19.26 20.32 8.81
CA PHE A 934 20.16 20.78 7.75
C PHE A 934 21.61 20.70 8.21
N ALA A 935 22.48 20.25 7.31
CA ALA A 935 23.93 20.18 7.55
C ALA A 935 24.53 21.57 7.78
N SER A 936 24.08 22.58 7.02
CA SER A 936 24.58 23.95 7.15
C SER A 936 23.48 25.01 6.98
N GLU A 937 23.83 26.27 7.29
CA GLU A 937 22.94 27.42 6.99
C GLU A 937 22.68 27.54 5.48
N LYS A 938 23.65 27.18 4.64
CA LYS A 938 23.49 27.22 3.18
C LYS A 938 22.45 26.21 2.70
N ASP A 939 22.51 24.96 3.17
CA ASP A 939 21.52 23.94 2.78
C ASP A 939 20.11 24.34 3.24
N MET A 940 20.03 24.98 4.41
CA MET A 940 18.79 25.56 4.92
C MET A 940 18.26 26.68 4.02
N GLU A 941 19.12 27.55 3.47
CA GLU A 941 18.76 28.59 2.49
C GLU A 941 18.29 28.01 1.15
N ASP A 942 18.89 26.91 0.70
CA ASP A 942 18.51 26.17 -0.53
C ASP A 942 17.21 25.35 -0.35
N SER A 943 16.63 25.35 0.85
CA SER A 943 15.38 24.68 1.20
C SER A 943 14.29 25.65 1.64
N LYS A 944 13.03 25.23 1.46
CA LYS A 944 11.84 25.90 2.03
C LYS A 944 11.29 25.20 3.27
N ASN A 945 11.85 24.05 3.64
CA ASN A 945 11.33 23.27 4.75
C ASN A 945 11.52 24.02 6.07
N GLN A 946 10.62 23.72 7.01
CA GLN A 946 10.78 24.10 8.42
C GLN A 946 11.80 23.16 9.06
N GLY A 947 12.67 23.69 9.89
CA GLY A 947 13.81 22.91 10.37
C GLY A 947 14.86 23.73 11.08
N PHE A 948 16.02 23.14 11.26
CA PHE A 948 17.15 23.75 11.96
C PHE A 948 18.50 23.26 11.44
N THR A 949 19.52 24.09 11.63
CA THR A 949 20.94 23.69 11.56
C THR A 949 21.63 24.10 12.87
N VAL A 950 22.62 23.30 13.28
CA VAL A 950 23.31 23.48 14.56
C VAL A 950 24.44 24.50 14.39
N LEU A 951 24.49 25.50 15.27
CA LEU A 951 25.53 26.54 15.28
C LEU A 951 26.58 26.27 16.37
N ASP A 952 26.17 25.71 17.51
CA ASP A 952 27.02 25.36 18.65
C ASP A 952 26.40 24.17 19.40
N GLU A 953 27.00 22.99 19.29
CA GLU A 953 26.52 21.76 19.93
C GLU A 953 26.56 21.81 21.46
N GLU A 954 27.60 22.42 22.04
CA GLU A 954 27.78 22.48 23.49
C GLU A 954 26.69 23.31 24.15
N LYS A 955 26.39 24.48 23.57
CA LYS A 955 25.34 25.38 24.04
C LYS A 955 23.93 24.99 23.57
N VAL A 956 23.82 24.05 22.62
CA VAL A 956 22.57 23.75 21.92
C VAL A 956 22.01 25.04 21.30
N SER A 957 22.83 25.69 20.48
CA SER A 957 22.44 26.88 19.71
C SER A 957 22.19 26.50 18.27
N CYS A 958 21.06 26.91 17.72
CA CYS A 958 20.62 26.53 16.38
C CYS A 958 20.06 27.73 15.62
N LYS A 959 20.26 27.72 14.30
CA LYS A 959 19.46 28.51 13.37
C LYS A 959 18.19 27.72 13.08
N VAL A 960 17.03 28.32 13.32
CA VAL A 960 15.72 27.65 13.20
C VAL A 960 14.82 28.40 12.24
N ARG A 961 14.11 27.67 11.36
CA ARG A 961 13.00 28.18 10.55
C ARG A 961 11.71 27.52 11.00
N TYR A 962 10.77 28.35 11.47
CA TYR A 962 9.47 27.91 11.95
C TYR A 962 8.40 28.93 11.56
N LEU A 963 7.30 28.45 10.98
CA LEU A 963 6.21 29.28 10.44
C LEU A 963 6.67 30.38 9.47
N GLY A 964 7.65 30.05 8.62
CA GLY A 964 8.18 30.96 7.60
C GLY A 964 9.18 32.01 8.10
N GLU A 965 9.47 32.04 9.40
CA GLU A 965 10.43 32.97 10.00
C GLU A 965 11.70 32.25 10.45
N THR A 966 12.85 32.86 10.18
CA THR A 966 14.17 32.34 10.57
C THR A 966 14.75 33.14 11.72
N PHE A 967 15.24 32.47 12.76
CA PHE A 967 15.84 33.09 13.96
C PHE A 967 16.89 32.16 14.58
N THR A 968 17.72 32.69 15.48
CA THR A 968 18.63 31.89 16.30
C THR A 968 17.95 31.58 17.62
N TRP A 969 18.06 30.33 18.07
CA TRP A 969 17.57 29.89 19.37
C TRP A 969 18.68 29.15 20.10
N THR A 970 18.89 29.48 21.37
CA THR A 970 19.76 28.72 22.27
C THR A 970 18.93 28.11 23.40
N LYS A 971 19.26 26.88 23.79
CA LYS A 971 18.55 26.19 24.88
C LYS A 971 18.46 27.06 26.14
N GLY A 972 17.26 27.16 26.70
CA GLY A 972 16.96 27.93 27.91
C GLY A 972 16.49 29.38 27.66
N GLU A 973 16.55 29.85 26.41
CA GLU A 973 15.99 31.15 26.02
C GLU A 973 14.48 31.07 25.76
N GLU A 974 13.77 32.15 26.05
CA GLU A 974 12.37 32.30 25.69
C GLU A 974 12.21 32.32 24.16
N THR A 975 11.26 31.56 23.64
CA THR A 975 11.11 31.36 22.19
C THR A 975 9.66 31.07 21.81
N LYS A 976 9.33 31.35 20.55
CA LYS A 976 8.06 30.96 19.92
C LYS A 976 8.05 29.51 19.42
N LEU A 977 9.19 28.82 19.49
CA LEU A 977 9.29 27.42 19.10
C LEU A 977 8.55 26.56 20.15
N PRO A 978 7.58 25.71 19.76
CA PRO A 978 6.90 24.82 20.70
C PRO A 978 7.88 23.93 21.47
N GLU A 979 7.56 23.64 22.74
CA GLU A 979 8.39 22.82 23.63
C GLU A 979 8.76 21.46 23.01
N GLY A 980 7.82 20.78 22.35
CA GLY A 980 8.10 19.52 21.68
C GLY A 980 9.18 19.62 20.58
N LEU A 981 9.24 20.75 19.84
CA LEU A 981 10.28 20.96 18.84
C LEU A 981 11.62 21.35 19.47
N GLN A 982 11.61 22.07 20.60
CA GLN A 982 12.82 22.31 21.38
C GLN A 982 13.42 20.99 21.89
N ASN A 983 12.57 20.12 22.45
CA ASN A 983 12.97 18.79 22.94
C ASN A 983 13.49 17.91 21.79
N LEU A 984 12.86 17.97 20.61
CA LEU A 984 13.33 17.28 19.41
C LEU A 984 14.74 17.72 19.01
N ILE A 985 14.98 19.03 18.90
CA ILE A 985 16.29 19.60 18.55
C ILE A 985 17.35 19.17 19.56
N GLU A 986 17.06 19.32 20.85
CA GLU A 986 17.97 18.91 21.92
C GLU A 986 18.30 17.42 21.83
N THR A 987 17.28 16.58 21.63
CA THR A 987 17.44 15.12 21.52
C THR A 987 18.35 14.77 20.34
N VAL A 988 18.15 15.41 19.17
CA VAL A 988 19.01 15.17 18.00
C VAL A 988 20.47 15.49 18.32
N ILE A 989 20.73 16.64 18.93
CA ILE A 989 22.10 17.09 19.25
C ILE A 989 22.76 16.21 20.31
N ARG A 990 22.01 15.77 21.32
CA ARG A 990 22.57 15.06 22.48
C ARG A 990 22.60 13.55 22.31
N GLU A 991 21.59 12.98 21.69
CA GLU A 991 21.37 11.53 21.64
C GLU A 991 21.58 10.93 20.24
N TYR A 992 21.60 11.77 19.19
CA TYR A 992 21.82 11.37 17.80
C TYR A 992 22.95 12.21 17.14
N PRO A 993 24.10 12.45 17.81
CA PRO A 993 25.15 13.35 17.30
C PRO A 993 25.77 12.87 15.97
N TYR A 994 25.68 11.57 15.68
CA TYR A 994 26.12 10.99 14.40
C TYR A 994 25.32 11.49 13.18
N LEU A 995 24.20 12.19 13.37
CA LEU A 995 23.45 12.87 12.30
C LEU A 995 23.98 14.28 11.98
N LEU A 996 24.90 14.80 12.80
CA LEU A 996 25.52 16.10 12.59
C LEU A 996 26.76 15.91 11.70
N VAL A 997 26.94 16.80 10.73
CA VAL A 997 28.00 16.76 9.70
C VAL A 997 28.80 18.05 9.65
#